data_AF-A0A6P6TU55-F1
#
_entry.id   AF-A0A6P6TU55-F1
#
_cell.length_a   1.000
_cell.length_b   1.000
_cell.length_c   1.000
_cell.angle_alpha   90.00
_cell.angle_beta   90.00
_cell.angle_gamma   90.00
#
_symmetry.space_group_name_H-M   'P 1'
#
loop_
_entity.id
_entity.type
_entity.pdbx_description
1 polymer ?
#
loop_
_entity_poly.entity_id
_entity_poly.type
_entity_poly.pdbx_seq_one_letter_code
_entity_poly.pdbx_strand_id
1 'polypeptide(L)'
;MVRGTVNVNAYHRQGYGGTANLGLANVLVHNNDWHGIGNVTEIDSMIRTLGSHRKVQQLITLLLDETCLSREDPNNLLDSNRDLQILGLFSLRIVSLPQSFSYLKKLNVLMLRDCEFLEEIDDIRELLTLTVLEVSGSCLIKSIPENFFQQLTRLCSLHFSDLQIEVLPKSFYDLTKLRWFILKGCSHLTKLQSLRKCEELMVVDLSGAALLPVFPEKNLRHLPKLKTLNLSKTTIKYLPIFHETGELTHLSVSGCRNLKRLPSIQSLTNLQVLDLSWSAIKEFQDKSLHNNSNLKVLDLSGIGIPSDLLPSNISKPCEFYLRSCSKIEYINIAESPKDLEVLDISGASNLVKIEEKFFESLVNVRVLNLSETKVKDLPALAALQNLRRLLLSGCLHLEKLPSLTSSKLEEIDLSDCKALTMIEDEFFKHLHRLRRLVLSKSKITRLPDLNSLLNLEELNLSGVKSFKKVDFIEHMSKLQDLNLSETLLEQLPTLSSLKSLKHLSLRGCGHLESIPPLEALHRLETLDLSQTAVRHLPSLGNLSNLHILLLSDCSNLEDFKKNKMLDMSGAENLPCGISRLTQLEHIALPSTKKNNEAAESNKVISWQQNPGESHWFLSIVDGIEPNIGRSLMFRDGSLFLEFLQSNPSLLDANSNHFHLSIHPIEVHDGAGDLLFKKDELIFRDVYLLSRHYSRSQGRLMEIHHLNTFPKGAEAVLGNAEYVFLFDNLFLKSLSDLGARNIKMMKGCWIEGCQNMGSVIGMDDSVESSELGNALEILWISNAFSLRRVYSENLQNLKCLYLDCCPKLSRVFSSSHLLQKLEILHVKFYENLETLFKDDVEEQKLPNLRTLRLWELPALKCIGCIMPSLQLLEVGECPMLGHVLTSGLVPEKLEVLKVKNCHALDKILEGVASDYNKLPQLGEVHLQGLPKLTSIGIEAPLLRSLEVRDCSLLIHVISSTHKPENLEVLKVRFCDNLETLFAGTSEDCGLPSLDTVQLWGLPKLVSIGTTLPPLRKSIIRDCPKLTIPMS
;
A
#
# COMPACT_ATOMS: atom_id res chain seq x y z
N MET A 1 10.88 -3.31 19.42
CA MET A 1 12.35 -3.24 19.24
C MET A 1 12.69 -3.51 17.79
N VAL A 2 13.59 -2.71 17.23
CA VAL A 2 14.04 -2.61 15.83
C VAL A 2 14.98 -3.76 15.46
N ARG A 3 14.86 -4.31 14.24
CA ARG A 3 15.99 -4.68 13.35
C ARG A 3 15.47 -5.14 11.98
N GLY A 4 16.02 -4.53 10.92
CA GLY A 4 15.82 -4.95 9.54
C GLY A 4 16.44 -6.33 9.32
N THR A 5 15.63 -7.23 8.78
CA THR A 5 16.09 -8.50 8.22
C THR A 5 15.74 -8.46 6.74
N VAL A 6 16.74 -8.69 5.90
CA VAL A 6 16.61 -8.98 4.46
C VAL A 6 15.45 -9.95 4.28
N ASN A 7 14.30 -9.45 3.84
CA ASN A 7 13.08 -10.23 3.77
C ASN A 7 13.14 -11.05 2.48
N VAL A 8 13.75 -12.24 2.53
CA VAL A 8 13.78 -13.22 1.42
C VAL A 8 12.41 -13.90 1.22
N ASN A 9 11.32 -13.16 1.46
CA ASN A 9 9.96 -13.64 1.26
C ASN A 9 9.48 -13.17 -0.12
N ALA A 10 9.62 -14.06 -1.09
CA ALA A 10 8.94 -13.95 -2.36
C ALA A 10 7.42 -13.91 -2.11
N TYR A 11 6.78 -12.80 -2.47
CA TYR A 11 5.33 -12.70 -2.56
C TYR A 11 4.81 -13.62 -3.67
N HIS A 12 4.58 -14.88 -3.34
CA HIS A 12 3.65 -15.75 -4.04
C HIS A 12 2.65 -16.32 -3.04
N ARG A 13 1.42 -15.79 -3.08
CA ARG A 13 0.27 -16.47 -2.47
C ARG A 13 -0.01 -17.74 -3.28
N GLN A 14 0.01 -18.85 -2.53
CA GLN A 14 -0.50 -20.21 -2.77
C GLN A 14 0.56 -21.29 -3.05
N GLY A 15 0.76 -22.17 -2.05
CA GLY A 15 1.23 -23.54 -2.24
C GLY A 15 2.60 -23.92 -1.65
N TYR A 16 2.56 -24.47 -0.44
CA TYR A 16 3.45 -25.49 0.15
C TYR A 16 4.98 -25.29 0.31
N GLY A 17 5.42 -25.34 1.57
CA GLY A 17 6.68 -25.97 1.98
C GLY A 17 7.76 -25.03 2.50
N GLY A 18 7.97 -25.00 3.82
CA GLY A 18 8.99 -24.19 4.48
C GLY A 18 10.43 -24.61 4.14
N THR A 19 11.22 -23.62 3.73
CA THR A 19 12.67 -23.38 3.93
C THR A 19 13.03 -22.18 3.04
N ALA A 20 13.86 -21.24 3.50
CA ALA A 20 14.27 -20.09 2.69
C ALA A 20 15.04 -20.58 1.45
N ASN A 21 14.38 -20.60 0.31
CA ASN A 21 14.91 -21.02 -0.98
C ASN A 21 14.75 -19.84 -1.93
N LEU A 22 15.81 -19.47 -2.65
CA LEU A 22 15.76 -18.43 -3.69
C LEU A 22 14.86 -18.82 -4.89
N GLY A 23 14.17 -19.96 -4.83
CA GLY A 23 13.30 -20.46 -5.90
C GLY A 23 14.06 -21.06 -7.09
N LEU A 24 15.39 -21.15 -7.02
CA LEU A 24 16.26 -21.50 -8.15
C LEU A 24 16.62 -22.99 -8.25
N ALA A 25 16.19 -23.82 -7.30
CA ALA A 25 16.59 -25.23 -7.23
C ALA A 25 16.35 -25.99 -8.55
N ASN A 26 15.20 -25.80 -9.20
CA ASN A 26 14.89 -26.51 -10.46
C ASN A 26 15.66 -25.98 -11.69
N VAL A 27 16.23 -24.76 -11.61
CA VAL A 27 17.03 -24.18 -12.69
C VAL A 27 18.47 -24.71 -12.66
N LEU A 28 19.02 -24.95 -11.46
CA LEU A 28 20.45 -25.25 -11.23
C LEU A 28 20.76 -26.74 -11.00
N VAL A 29 19.75 -27.59 -10.70
CA VAL A 29 19.95 -28.98 -10.25
C VAL A 29 20.42 -29.97 -11.34
N HIS A 30 20.26 -29.67 -12.63
CA HIS A 30 20.61 -30.66 -13.67
C HIS A 30 22.12 -30.88 -13.92
N ASN A 31 23.01 -30.10 -13.29
CA ASN A 31 24.46 -30.25 -13.43
C ASN A 31 25.15 -30.97 -12.26
N ASN A 32 24.44 -31.62 -11.32
CA ASN A 32 25.01 -32.28 -10.13
C ASN A 32 25.88 -31.40 -9.19
N ASP A 33 26.15 -30.14 -9.52
CA ASP A 33 27.09 -29.26 -8.80
C ASP A 33 26.42 -28.21 -7.90
N TRP A 34 25.07 -28.11 -7.87
CA TRP A 34 24.38 -27.15 -7.00
C TRP A 34 24.14 -27.72 -5.61
N HIS A 35 24.97 -27.33 -4.65
CA HIS A 35 24.90 -27.76 -3.24
C HIS A 35 24.05 -26.83 -2.34
N GLY A 36 23.26 -25.91 -2.92
CA GLY A 36 22.56 -24.86 -2.18
C GLY A 36 23.47 -23.66 -1.85
N ILE A 37 22.92 -22.65 -1.16
CA ILE A 37 23.66 -21.39 -0.83
C ILE A 37 24.81 -21.65 0.17
N GLY A 38 24.83 -22.81 0.84
CA GLY A 38 25.76 -23.14 1.92
C GLY A 38 25.32 -22.56 3.27
N ASN A 39 26.17 -22.67 4.31
CA ASN A 39 25.90 -22.05 5.61
C ASN A 39 25.96 -20.52 5.48
N VAL A 40 24.84 -19.86 5.79
CA VAL A 40 24.67 -18.40 5.77
C VAL A 40 25.10 -17.80 7.10
N THR A 41 26.03 -16.85 7.05
CA THR A 41 26.37 -15.96 8.16
C THR A 41 25.86 -14.56 7.85
N GLU A 42 25.00 -14.02 8.73
CA GLU A 42 24.50 -12.65 8.68
C GLU A 42 25.40 -11.76 9.54
N ILE A 43 25.98 -10.72 8.94
CA ILE A 43 26.81 -9.72 9.64
C ILE A 43 26.44 -8.36 9.05
N ASP A 44 25.99 -7.41 9.89
CA ASP A 44 25.73 -6.01 9.52
C ASP A 44 24.89 -5.83 8.24
N SER A 45 23.74 -6.51 8.16
CA SER A 45 22.82 -6.52 7.00
C SER A 45 23.38 -7.18 5.72
N MET A 46 24.56 -7.81 5.79
CA MET A 46 25.12 -8.64 4.71
C MET A 46 24.93 -10.12 4.99
N ILE A 47 24.51 -10.89 3.98
CA ILE A 47 24.49 -12.35 4.02
C ILE A 47 25.64 -12.89 3.18
N ARG A 48 26.51 -13.70 3.81
CA ARG A 48 27.72 -14.27 3.20
C ARG A 48 27.77 -15.79 3.40
N THR A 49 28.32 -16.52 2.42
CA THR A 49 28.70 -17.94 2.56
C THR A 49 30.14 -18.21 2.15
N LEU A 50 30.82 -19.07 2.91
CA LEU A 50 32.26 -19.37 2.77
C LEU A 50 32.49 -20.76 2.18
N GLY A 51 33.39 -20.85 1.20
CA GLY A 51 33.80 -22.11 0.58
C GLY A 51 34.64 -23.00 1.50
N SER A 52 34.38 -24.31 1.47
CA SER A 52 35.02 -25.31 2.33
C SER A 52 36.32 -25.87 1.74
N HIS A 53 37.35 -25.05 1.56
CA HIS A 53 38.71 -25.58 1.32
C HIS A 53 39.76 -24.95 2.23
N ARG A 54 40.51 -25.82 2.91
CA ARG A 54 41.58 -25.48 3.88
C ARG A 54 42.71 -24.72 3.19
N LYS A 55 42.62 -23.38 3.14
CA LYS A 55 43.71 -22.42 3.47
C LYS A 55 43.38 -20.94 3.19
N VAL A 56 42.29 -20.60 2.49
CA VAL A 56 41.71 -19.24 2.45
C VAL A 56 40.20 -19.41 2.26
N GLN A 57 39.38 -18.91 3.18
CA GLN A 57 37.92 -19.01 3.05
C GLN A 57 37.43 -18.04 1.96
N GLN A 58 37.12 -18.56 0.76
CA GLN A 58 36.65 -17.78 -0.38
C GLN A 58 35.14 -17.52 -0.29
N LEU A 59 34.72 -16.31 -0.63
CA LEU A 59 33.30 -15.90 -0.61
C LEU A 59 32.60 -16.36 -1.89
N ILE A 60 31.54 -17.15 -1.76
CA ILE A 60 30.82 -17.75 -2.91
C ILE A 60 29.49 -17.02 -3.18
N THR A 61 28.80 -16.63 -2.10
CA THR A 61 27.52 -15.90 -2.15
C THR A 61 27.65 -14.58 -1.42
N LEU A 62 27.11 -13.53 -2.04
CA LEU A 62 27.03 -12.20 -1.46
C LEU A 62 25.65 -11.60 -1.72
N LEU A 63 24.92 -11.29 -0.66
CA LEU A 63 23.66 -10.54 -0.72
C LEU A 63 23.83 -9.19 0.02
N LEU A 64 23.50 -8.08 -0.64
CA LEU A 64 23.68 -6.72 -0.13
C LEU A 64 22.40 -5.90 -0.23
N ASP A 65 22.11 -5.14 0.81
CA ASP A 65 21.01 -4.17 0.89
C ASP A 65 21.55 -2.73 1.08
N GLU A 66 20.72 -1.71 0.92
CA GLU A 66 21.06 -0.27 0.93
C GLU A 66 21.94 0.13 2.13
N THR A 67 21.64 -0.45 3.30
CA THR A 67 22.34 -0.12 4.56
C THR A 67 23.84 -0.45 4.53
N CYS A 68 24.26 -1.43 3.74
CA CYS A 68 25.65 -1.90 3.67
C CYS A 68 26.53 -1.02 2.76
N LEU A 69 25.99 -0.55 1.63
CA LEU A 69 26.75 0.17 0.60
C LEU A 69 26.94 1.66 0.90
N SER A 70 26.31 2.16 1.96
CA SER A 70 26.58 3.51 2.49
C SER A 70 27.99 3.65 3.11
N ARG A 71 28.67 2.53 3.40
CA ARG A 71 29.96 2.50 4.12
C ARG A 71 31.16 2.02 3.30
N GLU A 72 30.95 1.29 2.20
CA GLU A 72 32.01 0.73 1.34
C GLU A 72 31.68 0.96 -0.15
N ASP A 73 32.67 1.35 -0.96
CA ASP A 73 32.48 1.48 -2.42
C ASP A 73 32.23 0.09 -3.03
N PRO A 74 31.11 -0.13 -3.75
CA PRO A 74 30.79 -1.41 -4.38
C PRO A 74 31.91 -1.95 -5.29
N ASN A 75 32.74 -1.08 -5.89
CA ASN A 75 33.88 -1.53 -6.69
C ASN A 75 34.93 -2.26 -5.84
N ASN A 76 35.30 -1.70 -4.69
CA ASN A 76 36.32 -2.28 -3.81
C ASN A 76 35.87 -3.63 -3.24
N LEU A 77 34.58 -3.75 -2.91
CA LEU A 77 33.99 -4.99 -2.42
C LEU A 77 34.01 -6.06 -3.52
N LEU A 78 33.59 -5.73 -4.75
CA LEU A 78 33.53 -6.69 -5.86
C LEU A 78 34.92 -7.06 -6.41
N ASP A 79 35.87 -6.13 -6.46
CA ASP A 79 37.24 -6.37 -6.90
C ASP A 79 37.97 -7.38 -6.01
N SER A 80 37.62 -7.40 -4.72
CA SER A 80 38.16 -8.32 -3.71
C SER A 80 37.51 -9.70 -3.76
N ASN A 81 36.40 -9.88 -4.50
CA ASN A 81 35.58 -11.09 -4.51
C ASN A 81 35.37 -11.68 -5.93
N ARG A 82 36.45 -11.83 -6.71
CA ARG A 82 36.40 -12.34 -8.10
C ARG A 82 35.89 -13.77 -8.27
N ASP A 83 35.89 -14.56 -7.20
CA ASP A 83 35.42 -15.95 -7.20
C ASP A 83 33.92 -16.12 -6.95
N LEU A 84 33.17 -15.01 -6.86
CA LEU A 84 31.75 -15.00 -6.56
C LEU A 84 30.92 -15.76 -7.60
N GLN A 85 30.00 -16.59 -7.12
CA GLN A 85 29.07 -17.35 -7.96
C GLN A 85 27.63 -16.83 -7.88
N ILE A 86 27.23 -16.26 -6.74
CA ILE A 86 25.90 -15.69 -6.51
C ILE A 86 26.04 -14.27 -5.99
N LEU A 87 25.39 -13.32 -6.66
CA LEU A 87 25.29 -11.93 -6.24
C LEU A 87 23.82 -11.51 -6.20
N GLY A 88 23.36 -11.04 -5.05
CA GLY A 88 22.05 -10.42 -4.89
C GLY A 88 22.18 -9.01 -4.36
N LEU A 89 21.56 -8.06 -5.05
CA LEU A 89 21.60 -6.65 -4.71
C LEU A 89 20.17 -6.13 -4.59
N PHE A 90 19.87 -5.55 -3.45
CA PHE A 90 18.52 -5.12 -3.07
C PHE A 90 18.52 -3.62 -2.79
N SER A 91 17.52 -2.92 -3.33
CA SER A 91 17.24 -1.50 -3.06
C SER A 91 18.41 -0.56 -3.36
N LEU A 92 19.18 -0.82 -4.43
CA LEU A 92 20.33 0.00 -4.75
C LEU A 92 19.94 1.32 -5.41
N ARG A 93 20.51 2.42 -4.91
CA ARG A 93 20.44 3.75 -5.52
C ARG A 93 21.53 3.99 -6.56
N ILE A 94 21.82 2.99 -7.38
CA ILE A 94 22.81 3.09 -8.47
C ILE A 94 22.10 3.24 -9.81
N VAL A 95 22.68 4.09 -10.66
CA VAL A 95 22.15 4.37 -11.99
C VAL A 95 22.59 3.34 -13.04
N SER A 96 23.79 2.81 -12.87
CA SER A 96 24.37 1.75 -13.71
C SER A 96 25.24 0.85 -12.85
N LEU A 97 25.48 -0.36 -13.35
CA LEU A 97 26.30 -1.34 -12.66
C LEU A 97 27.79 -0.96 -12.77
N PRO A 98 28.58 -1.10 -11.69
CA PRO A 98 30.01 -0.80 -11.74
C PRO A 98 30.78 -1.70 -12.72
N GLN A 99 31.85 -1.18 -13.32
CA GLN A 99 32.67 -1.94 -14.29
C GLN A 99 33.24 -3.23 -13.72
N SER A 100 33.47 -3.28 -12.40
CA SER A 100 33.95 -4.47 -11.70
C SER A 100 33.07 -5.70 -11.89
N PHE A 101 31.78 -5.53 -12.24
CA PHE A 101 30.92 -6.63 -12.63
C PHE A 101 31.49 -7.45 -13.79
N SER A 102 32.09 -6.79 -14.78
CA SER A 102 32.69 -7.46 -15.94
C SER A 102 33.83 -8.42 -15.56
N TYR A 103 34.42 -8.26 -14.38
CA TYR A 103 35.50 -9.12 -13.86
C TYR A 103 35.00 -10.33 -13.08
N LEU A 104 33.70 -10.41 -12.75
CA LEU A 104 33.08 -11.54 -12.03
C LEU A 104 32.85 -12.75 -12.95
N LYS A 105 33.94 -13.26 -13.57
CA LYS A 105 33.90 -14.30 -14.61
C LYS A 105 33.39 -15.67 -14.14
N LYS A 106 33.13 -15.85 -12.85
CA LYS A 106 32.54 -17.07 -12.27
C LYS A 106 31.08 -16.90 -11.84
N LEU A 107 30.48 -15.73 -12.05
CA LEU A 107 29.13 -15.42 -11.60
C LEU A 107 28.11 -16.25 -12.37
N ASN A 108 27.32 -17.04 -11.64
CA ASN A 108 26.30 -17.93 -12.18
C ASN A 108 24.89 -17.35 -11.98
N VAL A 109 24.67 -16.62 -10.87
CA VAL A 109 23.37 -16.06 -10.48
C VAL A 109 23.55 -14.59 -10.14
N LEU A 110 22.77 -13.74 -10.80
CA LEU A 110 22.68 -12.32 -10.49
C LEU A 110 21.22 -11.92 -10.24
N MET A 111 20.96 -11.28 -9.11
CA MET A 111 19.66 -10.71 -8.75
C MET A 111 19.82 -9.24 -8.43
N LEU A 112 19.03 -8.40 -9.11
CA LEU A 112 18.90 -6.97 -8.86
C LEU A 112 17.43 -6.71 -8.54
N ARG A 113 17.10 -6.37 -7.29
CA ARG A 113 15.71 -6.12 -6.89
C ARG A 113 15.56 -4.72 -6.32
N ASP A 114 14.47 -4.07 -6.70
CA ASP A 114 14.05 -2.75 -6.21
C ASP A 114 15.13 -1.68 -6.44
N CYS A 115 15.93 -1.85 -7.49
CA CYS A 115 16.91 -0.87 -7.94
C CYS A 115 16.21 0.18 -8.81
N GLU A 116 15.38 1.04 -8.20
CA GLU A 116 14.48 1.97 -8.89
C GLU A 116 15.20 2.98 -9.80
N PHE A 117 16.47 3.30 -9.48
CA PHE A 117 17.29 4.25 -10.24
C PHE A 117 18.10 3.60 -11.36
N LEU A 118 18.09 2.27 -11.48
CA LEU A 118 18.90 1.56 -12.47
C LEU A 118 18.31 1.76 -13.87
N GLU A 119 19.10 2.35 -14.76
CA GLU A 119 18.65 2.74 -16.11
C GLU A 119 19.13 1.78 -17.20
N GLU A 120 20.24 1.07 -16.96
CA GLU A 120 20.79 0.08 -17.89
C GLU A 120 21.51 -1.05 -17.15
N ILE A 121 21.74 -2.16 -17.87
CA ILE A 121 22.42 -3.35 -17.34
C ILE A 121 23.57 -3.81 -18.24
N ASP A 122 24.02 -2.99 -19.18
CA ASP A 122 24.95 -3.38 -20.25
C ASP A 122 26.27 -4.01 -19.77
N ASP A 123 26.76 -3.59 -18.60
CA ASP A 123 28.01 -4.08 -18.02
C ASP A 123 28.01 -5.59 -17.73
N ILE A 124 26.83 -6.23 -17.61
CA ILE A 124 26.72 -7.68 -17.37
C ILE A 124 26.70 -8.53 -18.64
N ARG A 125 26.75 -7.93 -19.84
CA ARG A 125 26.73 -8.67 -21.12
C ARG A 125 27.91 -9.64 -21.33
N GLU A 126 29.05 -9.37 -20.68
CA GLU A 126 30.29 -10.16 -20.77
C GLU A 126 30.40 -11.27 -19.69
N LEU A 127 29.31 -11.50 -18.92
CA LEU A 127 29.24 -12.54 -17.90
C LEU A 127 28.87 -13.89 -18.52
N LEU A 128 29.83 -14.48 -19.23
CA LEU A 128 29.65 -15.71 -20.02
C LEU A 128 29.16 -16.93 -19.22
N THR A 129 29.35 -16.95 -17.89
CA THR A 129 28.93 -18.03 -17.00
C THR A 129 27.50 -17.88 -16.48
N LEU A 130 26.85 -16.73 -16.71
CA LEU A 130 25.57 -16.41 -16.11
C LEU A 130 24.48 -17.40 -16.58
N THR A 131 23.81 -18.00 -15.59
CA THR A 131 22.73 -18.98 -15.79
C THR A 131 21.38 -18.43 -15.34
N VAL A 132 21.37 -17.51 -14.37
CA VAL A 132 20.18 -16.84 -13.85
C VAL A 132 20.42 -15.34 -13.82
N LEU A 133 19.53 -14.60 -14.48
CA LEU A 133 19.46 -13.15 -14.41
C LEU A 133 18.07 -12.73 -13.94
N GLU A 134 18.01 -12.06 -12.80
CA GLU A 134 16.81 -11.43 -12.27
C GLU A 134 17.02 -9.93 -12.13
N VAL A 135 16.09 -9.14 -12.67
CA VAL A 135 16.01 -7.69 -12.51
C VAL A 135 14.55 -7.32 -12.25
N SER A 136 14.23 -6.88 -11.04
CA SER A 136 12.86 -6.52 -10.65
C SER A 136 12.79 -5.12 -10.05
N GLY A 137 11.70 -4.39 -10.31
CA GLY A 137 11.46 -3.07 -9.71
C GLY A 137 12.32 -1.93 -10.29
N SER A 138 13.10 -2.18 -11.35
CA SER A 138 13.89 -1.15 -12.05
C SER A 138 13.07 -0.47 -13.14
N CYS A 139 12.13 0.39 -12.74
CA CYS A 139 11.16 1.00 -13.64
C CYS A 139 11.78 1.90 -14.72
N LEU A 140 13.03 2.35 -14.59
CA LEU A 140 13.70 3.19 -15.59
C LEU A 140 14.33 2.42 -16.76
N ILE A 141 14.43 1.08 -16.69
CA ILE A 141 14.93 0.27 -17.81
C ILE A 141 13.84 0.17 -18.88
N LYS A 142 13.96 1.03 -19.91
CA LYS A 142 13.02 1.13 -21.02
C LYS A 142 13.38 0.26 -22.22
N SER A 143 14.65 -0.11 -22.36
CA SER A 143 15.12 -0.95 -23.47
C SER A 143 16.33 -1.78 -23.04
N ILE A 144 16.61 -2.83 -23.81
CA ILE A 144 17.78 -3.69 -23.64
C ILE A 144 18.51 -3.72 -24.99
N PRO A 145 19.85 -3.55 -25.03
CA PRO A 145 20.58 -3.49 -26.29
C PRO A 145 20.42 -4.74 -27.15
N GLU A 146 20.47 -4.55 -28.48
CA GLU A 146 20.28 -5.63 -29.46
C GLU A 146 21.29 -6.77 -29.32
N ASN A 147 22.52 -6.50 -28.88
CA ASN A 147 23.58 -7.49 -28.69
C ASN A 147 23.70 -8.01 -27.23
N PHE A 148 22.83 -7.57 -26.32
CA PHE A 148 22.95 -7.85 -24.89
C PHE A 148 23.03 -9.36 -24.56
N PHE A 149 22.16 -10.16 -25.16
CA PHE A 149 22.10 -11.60 -24.91
C PHE A 149 23.03 -12.42 -25.81
N GLN A 150 23.76 -11.78 -26.74
CA GLN A 150 24.53 -12.47 -27.78
C GLN A 150 25.59 -13.43 -27.19
N GLN A 151 26.18 -13.06 -26.06
CA GLN A 151 27.20 -13.86 -25.38
C GLN A 151 26.66 -14.72 -24.22
N LEU A 152 25.47 -14.39 -23.70
CA LEU A 152 24.84 -15.06 -22.54
C LEU A 152 24.20 -16.42 -22.91
N THR A 153 24.91 -17.22 -23.69
CA THR A 153 24.42 -18.48 -24.29
C THR A 153 24.11 -19.58 -23.27
N ARG A 154 24.56 -19.42 -22.02
CA ARG A 154 24.31 -20.33 -20.89
C ARG A 154 23.08 -19.96 -20.06
N LEU A 155 22.40 -18.87 -20.39
CA LEU A 155 21.28 -18.36 -19.61
C LEU A 155 20.10 -19.36 -19.63
N CYS A 156 19.73 -19.81 -18.44
CA CYS A 156 18.63 -20.75 -18.21
C CYS A 156 17.39 -20.06 -17.63
N SER A 157 17.55 -18.95 -16.93
CA SER A 157 16.45 -18.18 -16.35
C SER A 157 16.64 -16.69 -16.58
N LEU A 158 15.62 -16.07 -17.17
CA LEU A 158 15.48 -14.63 -17.30
C LEU A 158 14.21 -14.20 -16.57
N HIS A 159 14.38 -13.34 -15.57
CA HIS A 159 13.29 -12.77 -14.81
C HIS A 159 13.41 -11.26 -14.83
N PHE A 160 12.55 -10.61 -15.61
CA PHE A 160 12.35 -9.18 -15.56
C PHE A 160 10.97 -8.87 -15.00
N SER A 161 10.91 -8.13 -13.91
CA SER A 161 9.62 -7.71 -13.34
C SER A 161 9.54 -6.22 -13.19
N ASP A 162 8.37 -5.68 -13.50
CA ASP A 162 8.04 -4.25 -13.34
C ASP A 162 9.02 -3.32 -14.08
N LEU A 163 9.54 -3.76 -15.22
CA LEU A 163 10.36 -2.94 -16.13
C LEU A 163 9.47 -2.22 -17.16
N GLN A 164 9.96 -1.12 -17.72
CA GLN A 164 9.29 -0.35 -18.77
C GLN A 164 9.71 -0.78 -20.19
N ILE A 165 10.15 -2.03 -20.37
CA ILE A 165 10.58 -2.55 -21.68
C ILE A 165 9.41 -2.67 -22.65
N GLU A 166 9.54 -2.05 -23.82
CA GLU A 166 8.50 -2.14 -24.86
C GLU A 166 8.64 -3.40 -25.72
N VAL A 167 9.88 -3.79 -26.02
CA VAL A 167 10.24 -4.92 -26.90
C VAL A 167 11.53 -5.57 -26.41
N LEU A 168 11.65 -6.89 -26.56
CA LEU A 168 12.91 -7.61 -26.34
C LEU A 168 13.83 -7.57 -27.57
N PRO A 169 15.16 -7.47 -27.38
CA PRO A 169 16.14 -7.45 -28.47
C PRO A 169 16.18 -8.78 -29.25
N LYS A 170 16.65 -8.75 -30.50
CA LYS A 170 16.73 -9.95 -31.36
C LYS A 170 17.62 -11.04 -30.76
N SER A 171 18.73 -10.68 -30.11
CA SER A 171 19.64 -11.63 -29.47
C SER A 171 18.97 -12.47 -28.38
N PHE A 172 17.90 -11.98 -27.73
CA PHE A 172 17.14 -12.76 -26.75
C PHE A 172 16.55 -14.03 -27.37
N TYR A 173 16.04 -13.94 -28.60
CA TYR A 173 15.36 -15.06 -29.26
C TYR A 173 16.33 -16.14 -29.75
N ASP A 174 17.64 -15.96 -29.59
CA ASP A 174 18.67 -16.95 -29.88
C ASP A 174 19.07 -17.80 -28.65
N LEU A 175 18.47 -17.52 -27.47
CA LEU A 175 18.77 -18.22 -26.21
C LEU A 175 18.16 -19.64 -26.14
N THR A 176 18.83 -20.60 -26.76
CA THR A 176 18.36 -22.01 -26.84
C THR A 176 18.33 -22.78 -25.52
N LYS A 177 19.04 -22.32 -24.47
CA LYS A 177 19.07 -22.96 -23.14
C LYS A 177 18.06 -22.41 -22.15
N LEU A 178 17.29 -21.39 -22.55
CA LEU A 178 16.35 -20.71 -21.67
C LEU A 178 15.21 -21.65 -21.25
N ARG A 179 15.00 -21.78 -19.94
CA ARG A 179 13.95 -22.58 -19.32
C ARG A 179 12.87 -21.72 -18.67
N TRP A 180 13.27 -20.62 -18.05
CA TRP A 180 12.37 -19.72 -17.34
C TRP A 180 12.41 -18.35 -18.02
N PHE A 181 11.24 -17.88 -18.42
CA PHE A 181 11.05 -16.60 -19.06
C PHE A 181 9.91 -15.85 -18.36
N ILE A 182 10.27 -14.87 -17.54
CA ILE A 182 9.33 -14.15 -16.67
C ILE A 182 9.44 -12.65 -16.98
N LEU A 183 8.35 -12.04 -17.43
CA LEU A 183 8.15 -10.60 -17.70
C LEU A 183 6.95 -10.05 -16.91
N LYS A 184 6.90 -10.32 -15.61
CA LYS A 184 5.73 -9.98 -14.78
C LYS A 184 5.64 -8.46 -14.57
N GLY A 185 4.46 -7.89 -14.69
CA GLY A 185 4.23 -6.45 -14.47
C GLY A 185 4.86 -5.52 -15.52
N CYS A 186 5.47 -6.07 -16.59
CA CYS A 186 6.01 -5.29 -17.72
C CYS A 186 4.88 -4.71 -18.57
N SER A 187 4.19 -3.69 -18.03
CA SER A 187 2.96 -3.12 -18.57
C SER A 187 3.12 -2.47 -19.95
N HIS A 188 4.34 -2.03 -20.28
CA HIS A 188 4.69 -1.38 -21.54
C HIS A 188 5.03 -2.37 -22.67
N LEU A 189 5.13 -3.67 -22.39
CA LEU A 189 5.48 -4.68 -23.38
C LEU A 189 4.41 -4.75 -24.48
N THR A 190 4.75 -4.30 -25.68
CA THR A 190 3.79 -4.22 -26.80
C THR A 190 3.94 -5.38 -27.78
N LYS A 191 5.12 -6.02 -27.84
CA LYS A 191 5.43 -7.04 -28.84
C LYS A 191 6.38 -8.12 -28.35
N LEU A 192 6.08 -9.36 -28.75
CA LEU A 192 6.99 -10.51 -28.67
C LEU A 192 7.13 -11.19 -30.04
N GLN A 193 8.33 -11.68 -30.35
CA GLN A 193 8.59 -12.52 -31.53
C GLN A 193 8.48 -14.00 -31.16
N SER A 194 8.59 -14.88 -32.16
CA SER A 194 8.49 -16.34 -31.98
C SER A 194 9.55 -16.87 -31.02
N LEU A 195 9.12 -17.68 -30.06
CA LEU A 195 9.95 -18.33 -29.04
C LEU A 195 10.39 -19.74 -29.46
N ARG A 196 10.15 -20.16 -30.71
CA ARG A 196 10.41 -21.51 -31.22
C ARG A 196 11.85 -22.02 -31.07
N LYS A 197 12.83 -21.11 -30.96
CA LYS A 197 14.25 -21.46 -30.75
C LYS A 197 14.54 -21.86 -29.29
N CYS A 198 13.69 -21.45 -28.36
CA CYS A 198 13.83 -21.71 -26.93
C CYS A 198 13.10 -23.02 -26.55
N GLU A 199 13.48 -24.14 -27.17
CA GLU A 199 12.81 -25.45 -27.03
C GLU A 199 12.87 -26.02 -25.60
N GLU A 200 13.78 -25.51 -24.76
CA GLU A 200 13.95 -25.86 -23.36
C GLU A 200 13.01 -25.11 -22.40
N LEU A 201 12.17 -24.18 -22.90
CA LEU A 201 11.25 -23.39 -22.07
C LEU A 201 10.28 -24.27 -21.29
N MET A 202 10.28 -24.09 -19.98
CA MET A 202 9.41 -24.75 -19.01
C MET A 202 8.42 -23.78 -18.38
N VAL A 203 8.81 -22.51 -18.19
CA VAL A 203 7.97 -21.49 -17.54
C VAL A 203 7.97 -20.24 -18.40
N VAL A 204 6.78 -19.79 -18.77
CA VAL A 204 6.53 -18.48 -19.38
C VAL A 204 5.51 -17.74 -18.53
N ASP A 205 5.92 -16.64 -17.92
CA ASP A 205 5.04 -15.75 -17.15
C ASP A 205 5.10 -14.34 -17.72
N LEU A 206 4.01 -13.90 -18.34
CA LEU A 206 3.83 -12.57 -18.91
C LEU A 206 2.72 -11.82 -18.16
N SER A 207 2.44 -12.20 -16.92
CA SER A 207 1.33 -11.64 -16.18
C SER A 207 1.50 -10.14 -15.95
N GLY A 208 0.45 -9.35 -16.18
CA GLY A 208 0.52 -7.89 -16.07
C GLY A 208 1.12 -7.17 -17.28
N ALA A 209 1.49 -7.89 -18.36
CA ALA A 209 1.84 -7.27 -19.64
C ALA A 209 0.60 -6.70 -20.35
N ALA A 210 0.10 -5.58 -19.81
CA ALA A 210 -1.21 -5.02 -20.14
C ALA A 210 -1.35 -4.62 -21.61
N LEU A 211 -0.28 -4.19 -22.27
CA LEU A 211 -0.30 -3.78 -23.68
C LEU A 211 -0.02 -4.92 -24.68
N LEU A 212 0.27 -6.14 -24.22
CA LEU A 212 0.59 -7.26 -25.11
C LEU A 212 -0.67 -7.79 -25.82
N PRO A 213 -0.81 -7.62 -27.15
CA PRO A 213 -2.07 -7.90 -27.83
C PRO A 213 -2.26 -9.38 -28.16
N VAL A 214 -1.17 -10.13 -28.34
CA VAL A 214 -1.17 -11.52 -28.82
C VAL A 214 0.05 -12.26 -28.26
N PHE A 215 -0.13 -13.52 -27.86
CA PHE A 215 0.98 -14.43 -27.57
C PHE A 215 1.64 -14.90 -28.90
N PRO A 216 2.98 -14.86 -29.04
CA PRO A 216 3.63 -14.97 -30.35
C PRO A 216 3.42 -16.32 -31.05
N GLU A 217 3.31 -17.41 -30.29
CA GLU A 217 3.08 -18.73 -30.88
C GLU A 217 1.60 -18.96 -31.15
N LYS A 218 1.27 -19.39 -32.37
CA LYS A 218 -0.09 -19.82 -32.70
C LYS A 218 -0.40 -21.23 -32.20
N ASN A 219 0.63 -22.05 -32.01
CA ASN A 219 0.53 -23.43 -31.55
C ASN A 219 1.74 -23.75 -30.67
N LEU A 220 1.51 -24.40 -29.52
CA LEU A 220 2.55 -24.66 -28.53
C LEU A 220 3.41 -25.91 -28.83
N ARG A 221 3.20 -26.64 -29.93
CA ARG A 221 4.04 -27.80 -30.34
C ARG A 221 5.54 -27.49 -30.42
N HIS A 222 5.89 -26.23 -30.65
CA HIS A 222 7.27 -25.76 -30.75
C HIS A 222 7.91 -25.47 -29.37
N LEU A 223 7.14 -25.57 -28.29
CA LEU A 223 7.58 -25.44 -26.90
C LEU A 223 7.25 -26.73 -26.13
N PRO A 224 7.86 -27.87 -26.49
CA PRO A 224 7.44 -29.20 -26.03
C PRO A 224 7.62 -29.43 -24.52
N LYS A 225 8.50 -28.65 -23.88
CA LYS A 225 8.83 -28.76 -22.44
C LYS A 225 8.03 -27.79 -21.56
N LEU A 226 7.12 -27.01 -22.13
CA LEU A 226 6.41 -25.96 -21.42
C LEU A 226 5.47 -26.55 -20.35
N LYS A 227 5.72 -26.21 -19.09
CA LYS A 227 4.95 -26.65 -17.92
C LYS A 227 4.03 -25.57 -17.37
N THR A 228 4.42 -24.30 -17.48
CA THR A 228 3.65 -23.16 -16.96
C THR A 228 3.52 -22.09 -18.01
N LEU A 229 2.28 -21.66 -18.27
CA LEU A 229 1.95 -20.51 -19.09
C LEU A 229 1.02 -19.57 -18.30
N ASN A 230 1.54 -18.43 -17.88
CA ASN A 230 0.78 -17.40 -17.18
C ASN A 230 0.68 -16.14 -18.06
N LEU A 231 -0.54 -15.81 -18.48
CA LEU A 231 -0.85 -14.65 -19.30
C LEU A 231 -1.85 -13.72 -18.58
N SER A 232 -1.95 -13.84 -17.26
CA SER A 232 -2.91 -13.08 -16.46
C SER A 232 -2.79 -11.57 -16.65
N LYS A 233 -3.91 -10.85 -16.59
CA LYS A 233 -3.98 -9.38 -16.69
C LYS A 233 -3.34 -8.81 -17.97
N THR A 234 -3.29 -9.61 -19.03
CA THR A 234 -2.93 -9.16 -20.39
C THR A 234 -4.18 -8.79 -21.20
N THR A 235 -3.99 -8.17 -22.36
CA THR A 235 -5.09 -7.81 -23.28
C THR A 235 -5.30 -8.80 -24.42
N ILE A 236 -4.73 -10.01 -24.33
CA ILE A 236 -4.80 -11.04 -25.37
C ILE A 236 -6.25 -11.38 -25.75
N LYS A 237 -6.49 -11.56 -27.04
CA LYS A 237 -7.81 -11.91 -27.59
C LYS A 237 -7.99 -13.41 -27.83
N TYR A 238 -6.90 -14.11 -28.09
CA TYR A 238 -6.89 -15.52 -28.44
C TYR A 238 -5.71 -16.21 -27.76
N LEU A 239 -5.94 -17.44 -27.31
CA LEU A 239 -4.90 -18.34 -26.82
C LEU A 239 -4.30 -19.16 -27.97
N PRO A 240 -3.06 -19.65 -27.81
CA PRO A 240 -2.48 -20.61 -28.74
C PRO A 240 -3.27 -21.93 -28.73
N ILE A 241 -3.13 -22.69 -29.81
CA ILE A 241 -3.67 -24.04 -29.89
C ILE A 241 -2.75 -24.98 -29.09
N PHE A 242 -3.36 -25.81 -28.22
CA PHE A 242 -2.69 -26.69 -27.26
C PHE A 242 -2.41 -28.12 -27.77
N HIS A 243 -2.51 -28.36 -29.09
CA HIS A 243 -2.25 -29.70 -29.63
C HIS A 243 -0.79 -30.12 -29.37
N GLU A 244 -0.59 -31.40 -29.02
CA GLU A 244 0.73 -32.02 -28.82
C GLU A 244 1.57 -31.47 -27.64
N THR A 245 0.98 -30.66 -26.75
CA THR A 245 1.67 -30.16 -25.54
C THR A 245 1.29 -30.94 -24.29
N GLY A 246 1.90 -32.13 -24.14
CA GLY A 246 1.64 -33.03 -23.02
C GLY A 246 2.20 -32.56 -21.67
N GLU A 247 3.19 -31.66 -21.64
CA GLU A 247 3.89 -31.29 -20.39
C GLU A 247 3.23 -30.14 -19.60
N LEU A 248 2.22 -29.45 -20.16
CA LEU A 248 1.64 -28.27 -19.51
C LEU A 248 0.87 -28.67 -18.25
N THR A 249 1.29 -28.11 -17.12
CA THR A 249 0.72 -28.35 -15.78
C THR A 249 -0.02 -27.13 -15.23
N HIS A 250 0.33 -25.92 -15.64
CA HIS A 250 -0.26 -24.68 -15.13
C HIS A 250 -0.61 -23.75 -16.29
N LEU A 251 -1.88 -23.36 -16.39
CA LEU A 251 -2.36 -22.36 -17.32
C LEU A 251 -3.18 -21.32 -16.54
N SER A 252 -2.75 -20.05 -16.61
CA SER A 252 -3.51 -18.94 -16.03
C SER A 252 -3.70 -17.80 -17.03
N VAL A 253 -4.94 -17.34 -17.13
CA VAL A 253 -5.38 -16.18 -17.92
C VAL A 253 -6.27 -15.27 -17.06
N SER A 254 -5.99 -15.23 -15.76
CA SER A 254 -6.79 -14.49 -14.81
C SER A 254 -6.83 -13.00 -15.17
N GLY A 255 -7.99 -12.36 -15.15
CA GLY A 255 -8.13 -10.94 -15.48
C GLY A 255 -7.93 -10.60 -16.96
N CYS A 256 -7.87 -11.58 -17.88
CA CYS A 256 -7.83 -11.32 -19.32
C CYS A 256 -9.20 -10.84 -19.83
N ARG A 257 -9.41 -9.52 -19.79
CA ARG A 257 -10.70 -8.87 -20.12
C ARG A 257 -11.12 -8.94 -21.59
N ASN A 258 -10.21 -9.31 -22.50
CA ASN A 258 -10.48 -9.43 -23.93
C ASN A 258 -10.61 -10.89 -24.41
N LEU A 259 -10.25 -11.86 -23.57
CA LEU A 259 -10.26 -13.28 -23.92
C LEU A 259 -11.68 -13.82 -23.79
N LYS A 260 -12.37 -13.99 -24.91
CA LYS A 260 -13.80 -14.40 -24.93
C LYS A 260 -14.01 -15.91 -24.96
N ARG A 261 -13.01 -16.66 -25.42
CA ARG A 261 -13.10 -18.11 -25.70
C ARG A 261 -11.85 -18.82 -25.21
N LEU A 262 -12.06 -19.98 -24.60
CA LEU A 262 -11.00 -20.96 -24.33
C LEU A 262 -10.96 -21.97 -25.48
N PRO A 263 -9.81 -22.15 -26.18
CA PRO A 263 -9.66 -23.22 -27.16
C PRO A 263 -9.68 -24.59 -26.46
N SER A 264 -9.83 -25.67 -27.23
CA SER A 264 -9.84 -27.02 -26.65
C SER A 264 -8.57 -27.32 -25.86
N ILE A 265 -8.76 -27.80 -24.62
CA ILE A 265 -7.74 -28.21 -23.66
C ILE A 265 -7.72 -29.73 -23.44
N GLN A 266 -8.45 -30.50 -24.26
CA GLN A 266 -8.50 -31.97 -24.16
C GLN A 266 -7.14 -32.66 -24.30
N SER A 267 -6.19 -32.03 -25.00
CA SER A 267 -4.81 -32.53 -25.14
C SER A 267 -3.94 -32.33 -23.90
N LEU A 268 -4.35 -31.48 -22.95
CA LEU A 268 -3.57 -31.09 -21.78
C LEU A 268 -3.74 -32.09 -20.62
N THR A 269 -3.30 -33.33 -20.81
CA THR A 269 -3.52 -34.44 -19.86
C THR A 269 -2.78 -34.29 -18.52
N ASN A 270 -1.67 -33.52 -18.49
CA ASN A 270 -0.91 -33.23 -17.27
C ASN A 270 -1.32 -31.93 -16.56
N LEU A 271 -2.36 -31.24 -17.05
CA LEU A 271 -2.81 -29.98 -16.47
C LEU A 271 -3.24 -30.17 -15.01
N GLN A 272 -2.63 -29.41 -14.10
CA GLN A 272 -2.91 -29.40 -12.66
C GLN A 272 -3.64 -28.13 -12.22
N VAL A 273 -3.35 -26.98 -12.83
CA VAL A 273 -3.98 -25.70 -12.50
C VAL A 273 -4.52 -25.06 -13.77
N LEU A 274 -5.83 -24.77 -13.75
CA LEU A 274 -6.50 -23.97 -14.77
C LEU A 274 -7.17 -22.78 -14.09
N ASP A 275 -6.59 -21.60 -14.26
CA ASP A 275 -7.10 -20.35 -13.70
C ASP A 275 -7.62 -19.43 -14.82
N LEU A 276 -8.94 -19.30 -14.87
CA LEU A 276 -9.68 -18.47 -15.81
C LEU A 276 -10.35 -17.29 -15.11
N SER A 277 -10.02 -17.05 -13.84
CA SER A 277 -10.75 -16.12 -12.98
C SER A 277 -10.75 -14.69 -13.56
N TRP A 278 -11.86 -13.96 -13.43
CA TRP A 278 -12.00 -12.57 -13.89
C TRP A 278 -11.69 -12.34 -15.37
N SER A 279 -11.68 -13.40 -16.18
CA SER A 279 -11.55 -13.31 -17.63
C SER A 279 -12.92 -13.03 -18.28
N ALA A 280 -12.89 -12.57 -19.53
CA ALA A 280 -14.12 -12.34 -20.30
C ALA A 280 -14.66 -13.58 -21.00
N ILE A 281 -14.26 -14.78 -20.55
CA ILE A 281 -14.67 -16.05 -21.17
C ILE A 281 -16.18 -16.22 -21.01
N LYS A 282 -16.86 -16.50 -22.13
CA LYS A 282 -18.31 -16.71 -22.18
C LYS A 282 -18.69 -18.11 -22.63
N GLU A 283 -17.79 -18.80 -23.32
CA GLU A 283 -18.04 -20.09 -23.98
C GLU A 283 -16.85 -21.02 -23.71
N PHE A 284 -17.14 -22.25 -23.27
CA PHE A 284 -16.19 -23.36 -23.25
C PHE A 284 -16.37 -24.17 -24.53
N GLN A 285 -15.28 -24.41 -25.26
CA GLN A 285 -15.33 -25.30 -26.43
C GLN A 285 -15.50 -26.76 -26.00
N ASP A 286 -14.83 -27.16 -24.92
CA ASP A 286 -14.93 -28.50 -24.36
C ASP A 286 -16.12 -28.59 -23.41
N LYS A 287 -17.08 -29.46 -23.73
CA LYS A 287 -18.23 -29.71 -22.86
C LYS A 287 -17.87 -30.53 -21.62
N SER A 288 -16.73 -31.22 -21.63
CA SER A 288 -16.27 -32.11 -20.56
C SER A 288 -14.76 -32.01 -20.39
N LEU A 289 -14.30 -31.96 -19.15
CA LEU A 289 -12.88 -31.88 -18.77
C LEU A 289 -12.29 -33.24 -18.33
N HIS A 290 -12.96 -34.36 -18.67
CA HIS A 290 -12.57 -35.71 -18.24
C HIS A 290 -11.13 -36.11 -18.62
N ASN A 291 -10.59 -35.59 -19.72
CA ASN A 291 -9.23 -35.88 -20.18
C ASN A 291 -8.13 -35.22 -19.32
N ASN A 292 -8.47 -34.17 -18.55
CA ASN A 292 -7.53 -33.45 -17.68
C ASN A 292 -7.45 -34.17 -16.32
N SER A 293 -6.99 -35.42 -16.35
CA SER A 293 -7.09 -36.35 -15.21
C SER A 293 -6.27 -35.94 -13.98
N ASN A 294 -5.27 -35.08 -14.16
CA ASN A 294 -4.38 -34.55 -13.12
C ASN A 294 -4.80 -33.17 -12.60
N LEU A 295 -5.94 -32.63 -13.04
CA LEU A 295 -6.40 -31.30 -12.65
C LEU A 295 -6.65 -31.28 -11.14
N LYS A 296 -5.98 -30.35 -10.44
CA LYS A 296 -6.10 -30.12 -8.98
C LYS A 296 -6.87 -28.85 -8.68
N VAL A 297 -6.66 -27.79 -9.46
CA VAL A 297 -7.30 -26.48 -9.24
C VAL A 297 -8.01 -26.04 -10.51
N LEU A 298 -9.29 -25.73 -10.38
CA LEU A 298 -10.10 -25.10 -11.41
C LEU A 298 -10.68 -23.80 -10.84
N ASP A 299 -10.14 -22.65 -11.26
CA ASP A 299 -10.67 -21.34 -10.86
C ASP A 299 -11.43 -20.68 -12.01
N LEU A 300 -12.73 -20.58 -11.83
CA LEU A 300 -13.69 -19.96 -12.74
C LEU A 300 -14.31 -18.69 -12.11
N SER A 301 -13.73 -18.14 -11.04
CA SER A 301 -14.30 -17.00 -10.32
C SER A 301 -14.50 -15.78 -11.22
N GLY A 302 -15.60 -15.05 -11.06
CA GLY A 302 -15.84 -13.76 -11.71
C GLY A 302 -16.06 -13.85 -13.23
N ILE A 303 -16.18 -15.05 -13.80
CA ILE A 303 -16.49 -15.22 -15.22
C ILE A 303 -18.00 -15.03 -15.45
N GLY A 304 -18.34 -14.47 -16.61
CA GLY A 304 -19.72 -14.15 -16.98
C GLY A 304 -20.45 -15.28 -17.71
N ILE A 305 -20.23 -16.55 -17.34
CA ILE A 305 -20.87 -17.71 -17.98
C ILE A 305 -22.24 -18.02 -17.37
N PRO A 306 -23.26 -18.37 -18.18
CA PRO A 306 -24.54 -18.88 -17.69
C PRO A 306 -24.43 -20.36 -17.25
N SER A 307 -25.38 -20.83 -16.45
CA SER A 307 -25.44 -22.19 -15.91
C SER A 307 -25.30 -23.29 -16.97
N ASP A 308 -25.97 -23.15 -18.13
CA ASP A 308 -25.99 -24.15 -19.21
C ASP A 308 -24.63 -24.38 -19.89
N LEU A 309 -23.68 -23.45 -19.71
CA LEU A 309 -22.36 -23.48 -20.33
C LEU A 309 -21.25 -23.87 -19.35
N LEU A 310 -21.59 -24.24 -18.11
CA LEU A 310 -20.65 -24.88 -17.20
C LEU A 310 -20.23 -26.25 -17.76
N PRO A 311 -18.95 -26.65 -17.60
CA PRO A 311 -18.52 -27.99 -18.00
C PRO A 311 -19.36 -29.06 -17.30
N SER A 312 -19.91 -30.00 -18.07
CA SER A 312 -20.85 -31.00 -17.53
C SER A 312 -20.16 -32.10 -16.71
N ASN A 313 -18.83 -32.24 -16.86
CA ASN A 313 -18.01 -33.21 -16.15
C ASN A 313 -16.68 -32.54 -15.73
N ILE A 314 -16.45 -32.54 -14.41
CA ILE A 314 -15.25 -32.01 -13.76
C ILE A 314 -14.72 -33.04 -12.75
N SER A 315 -14.41 -34.26 -13.19
CA SER A 315 -14.22 -35.40 -12.28
C SER A 315 -13.00 -35.38 -11.33
N LYS A 316 -12.07 -34.43 -11.46
CA LYS A 316 -10.74 -34.50 -10.79
C LYS A 316 -10.25 -33.35 -9.89
N PRO A 317 -10.64 -32.07 -10.03
CA PRO A 317 -10.08 -31.01 -9.19
C PRO A 317 -10.28 -31.26 -7.69
N CYS A 318 -9.23 -30.99 -6.92
CA CYS A 318 -9.26 -30.89 -5.46
C CYS A 318 -9.80 -29.54 -4.99
N GLU A 319 -9.69 -28.50 -5.81
CA GLU A 319 -10.20 -27.16 -5.52
C GLU A 319 -10.99 -26.62 -6.72
N PHE A 320 -12.22 -26.19 -6.45
CA PHE A 320 -13.11 -25.64 -7.47
C PHE A 320 -13.72 -24.32 -7.00
N TYR A 321 -13.44 -23.26 -7.75
CA TYR A 321 -13.84 -21.89 -7.43
C TYR A 321 -14.80 -21.33 -8.49
N LEU A 322 -15.95 -20.83 -8.04
CA LEU A 322 -16.99 -20.14 -8.81
C LEU A 322 -17.38 -18.81 -8.12
N ARG A 323 -16.42 -18.15 -7.45
CA ARG A 323 -16.71 -16.94 -6.68
C ARG A 323 -17.23 -15.82 -7.57
N SER A 324 -18.17 -15.02 -7.10
CA SER A 324 -18.69 -13.84 -7.80
C SER A 324 -19.23 -14.11 -9.21
N CYS A 325 -19.61 -15.37 -9.51
CA CYS A 325 -20.20 -15.75 -10.80
C CYS A 325 -21.69 -15.40 -10.84
N SER A 326 -21.98 -14.11 -11.06
CA SER A 326 -23.34 -13.56 -10.96
C SER A 326 -24.33 -14.07 -12.01
N LYS A 327 -23.91 -14.79 -13.05
CA LYS A 327 -24.82 -15.35 -14.07
C LYS A 327 -25.21 -16.81 -13.85
N ILE A 328 -24.64 -17.46 -12.84
CA ILE A 328 -24.99 -18.83 -12.50
C ILE A 328 -26.25 -18.78 -11.64
N GLU A 329 -27.34 -19.33 -12.17
CA GLU A 329 -28.63 -19.41 -11.48
C GLU A 329 -28.85 -20.78 -10.82
N TYR A 330 -28.25 -21.83 -11.40
CA TYR A 330 -28.34 -23.18 -10.88
C TYR A 330 -27.07 -23.98 -11.21
N ILE A 331 -26.76 -25.01 -10.41
CA ILE A 331 -25.63 -25.90 -10.66
C ILE A 331 -26.15 -27.31 -10.96
N ASN A 332 -25.88 -27.79 -12.17
CA ASN A 332 -26.24 -29.13 -12.65
C ASN A 332 -25.03 -29.77 -13.37
N ILE A 333 -24.06 -30.24 -12.60
CA ILE A 333 -22.88 -30.93 -13.11
C ILE A 333 -23.14 -32.44 -13.01
N ALA A 334 -23.08 -33.14 -14.14
CA ALA A 334 -23.48 -34.55 -14.26
C ALA A 334 -22.50 -35.51 -13.57
N GLU A 335 -21.21 -35.21 -13.58
CA GLU A 335 -20.17 -35.96 -12.89
C GLU A 335 -19.34 -35.03 -12.01
N SER A 336 -19.49 -35.14 -10.68
CA SER A 336 -18.80 -34.28 -9.71
C SER A 336 -17.41 -34.83 -9.30
N PRO A 337 -16.47 -33.97 -8.88
CA PRO A 337 -15.10 -34.38 -8.56
C PRO A 337 -15.02 -35.14 -7.24
N LYS A 338 -14.62 -36.41 -7.31
CA LYS A 338 -14.50 -37.28 -6.12
C LYS A 338 -13.38 -36.83 -5.17
N ASP A 339 -12.36 -36.19 -5.71
CA ASP A 339 -11.17 -35.75 -4.99
C ASP A 339 -11.28 -34.30 -4.47
N LEU A 340 -12.46 -33.66 -4.61
CA LEU A 340 -12.70 -32.28 -4.22
C LEU A 340 -12.57 -32.09 -2.70
N GLU A 341 -11.70 -31.18 -2.27
CA GLU A 341 -11.51 -30.75 -0.89
C GLU A 341 -12.09 -29.35 -0.63
N VAL A 342 -12.06 -28.46 -1.62
CA VAL A 342 -12.56 -27.08 -1.51
C VAL A 342 -13.55 -26.79 -2.63
N LEU A 343 -14.77 -26.43 -2.24
CA LEU A 343 -15.80 -25.90 -3.12
C LEU A 343 -16.20 -24.52 -2.65
N ASP A 344 -15.93 -23.51 -3.47
CA ASP A 344 -16.20 -22.11 -3.11
C ASP A 344 -16.95 -21.40 -4.24
N ILE A 345 -18.22 -21.16 -3.99
CA ILE A 345 -19.19 -20.55 -4.91
C ILE A 345 -19.68 -19.20 -4.32
N SER A 346 -18.91 -18.60 -3.41
CA SER A 346 -19.37 -17.40 -2.70
C SER A 346 -19.58 -16.21 -3.63
N GLY A 347 -20.62 -15.42 -3.41
CA GLY A 347 -20.93 -14.25 -4.23
C GLY A 347 -21.53 -14.59 -5.60
N ALA A 348 -21.86 -15.86 -5.88
CA ALA A 348 -22.72 -16.24 -6.99
C ALA A 348 -24.16 -15.76 -6.70
N SER A 349 -24.37 -14.45 -6.79
CA SER A 349 -25.50 -13.72 -6.23
C SER A 349 -26.86 -14.01 -6.88
N ASN A 350 -26.89 -14.81 -7.95
CA ASN A 350 -28.12 -15.28 -8.60
C ASN A 350 -28.34 -16.79 -8.46
N LEU A 351 -27.42 -17.51 -7.80
CA LEU A 351 -27.55 -18.94 -7.59
C LEU A 351 -28.71 -19.22 -6.64
N VAL A 352 -29.74 -19.88 -7.14
CA VAL A 352 -30.96 -20.21 -6.38
C VAL A 352 -31.08 -21.69 -6.04
N LYS A 353 -30.43 -22.59 -6.80
CA LYS A 353 -30.55 -24.04 -6.61
C LYS A 353 -29.26 -24.78 -6.96
N ILE A 354 -28.93 -25.82 -6.19
CA ILE A 354 -27.89 -26.80 -6.51
C ILE A 354 -28.53 -28.19 -6.51
N GLU A 355 -28.35 -28.96 -7.59
CA GLU A 355 -28.92 -30.30 -7.68
C GLU A 355 -28.26 -31.28 -6.69
N GLU A 356 -29.04 -32.12 -6.02
CA GLU A 356 -28.57 -33.07 -4.99
C GLU A 356 -27.45 -33.98 -5.49
N LYS A 357 -27.60 -34.47 -6.73
CA LYS A 357 -26.60 -35.32 -7.42
C LYS A 357 -25.20 -34.73 -7.46
N PHE A 358 -25.08 -33.40 -7.41
CA PHE A 358 -23.78 -32.74 -7.39
C PHE A 358 -22.99 -33.09 -6.12
N PHE A 359 -23.65 -33.21 -4.97
CA PHE A 359 -23.01 -33.50 -3.69
C PHE A 359 -22.77 -34.98 -3.41
N GLU A 360 -23.51 -35.89 -4.06
CA GLU A 360 -23.52 -37.33 -3.76
C GLU A 360 -22.12 -37.99 -3.75
N SER A 361 -21.18 -37.54 -4.59
CA SER A 361 -19.81 -38.08 -4.64
C SER A 361 -18.72 -37.21 -4.02
N LEU A 362 -19.08 -36.12 -3.35
CA LEU A 362 -18.13 -35.13 -2.77
C LEU A 362 -17.62 -35.52 -1.37
N VAL A 363 -17.18 -36.77 -1.20
CA VAL A 363 -16.82 -37.34 0.10
C VAL A 363 -15.60 -36.69 0.76
N ASN A 364 -14.71 -36.08 -0.02
CA ASN A 364 -13.46 -35.48 0.45
C ASN A 364 -13.56 -33.99 0.79
N VAL A 365 -14.72 -33.35 0.55
CA VAL A 365 -14.88 -31.91 0.74
C VAL A 365 -14.69 -31.55 2.21
N ARG A 366 -13.79 -30.59 2.44
CA ARG A 366 -13.44 -30.01 3.75
C ARG A 366 -14.00 -28.61 3.89
N VAL A 367 -14.10 -27.86 2.80
CA VAL A 367 -14.61 -26.48 2.79
C VAL A 367 -15.72 -26.36 1.77
N LEU A 368 -16.91 -25.99 2.23
CA LEU A 368 -18.04 -25.60 1.39
C LEU A 368 -18.39 -24.14 1.69
N ASN A 369 -18.16 -23.27 0.71
CA ASN A 369 -18.51 -21.86 0.80
C ASN A 369 -19.59 -21.50 -0.22
N LEU A 370 -20.75 -21.13 0.29
CA LEU A 370 -21.94 -20.72 -0.45
C LEU A 370 -22.38 -19.31 -0.05
N SER A 371 -21.52 -18.55 0.62
CA SER A 371 -21.82 -17.20 1.12
C SER A 371 -22.33 -16.28 0.01
N GLU A 372 -23.23 -15.36 0.33
CA GLU A 372 -23.78 -14.36 -0.59
C GLU A 372 -24.49 -14.96 -1.82
N THR A 373 -25.09 -16.14 -1.67
CA THR A 373 -25.95 -16.76 -2.69
C THR A 373 -27.44 -16.55 -2.39
N LYS A 374 -28.31 -16.87 -3.35
CA LYS A 374 -29.78 -16.79 -3.20
C LYS A 374 -30.43 -18.16 -2.98
N VAL A 375 -29.65 -19.14 -2.55
CA VAL A 375 -30.18 -20.47 -2.23
C VAL A 375 -31.21 -20.35 -1.11
N LYS A 376 -32.40 -20.93 -1.32
CA LYS A 376 -33.47 -20.95 -0.32
C LYS A 376 -33.32 -22.13 0.62
N ASP A 377 -32.96 -23.26 0.04
CA ASP A 377 -32.79 -24.55 0.66
C ASP A 377 -31.62 -25.28 0.00
N LEU A 378 -30.95 -26.13 0.76
CA LEU A 378 -29.86 -26.98 0.29
C LEU A 378 -30.30 -28.44 0.36
N PRO A 379 -29.91 -29.28 -0.62
CA PRO A 379 -30.15 -30.72 -0.55
C PRO A 379 -29.42 -31.33 0.66
N ALA A 380 -29.77 -32.57 1.01
CA ALA A 380 -29.09 -33.27 2.09
C ALA A 380 -27.58 -33.41 1.78
N LEU A 381 -26.72 -32.93 2.67
CA LEU A 381 -25.26 -32.98 2.50
C LEU A 381 -24.65 -34.22 3.16
N ALA A 382 -25.39 -35.34 3.15
CA ALA A 382 -25.03 -36.56 3.85
C ALA A 382 -23.72 -37.22 3.33
N ALA A 383 -23.32 -36.92 2.09
CA ALA A 383 -22.09 -37.39 1.48
C ALA A 383 -20.84 -36.66 1.99
N LEU A 384 -20.95 -35.43 2.52
CA LEU A 384 -19.82 -34.56 2.88
C LEU A 384 -19.21 -34.92 4.25
N GLN A 385 -18.84 -36.18 4.46
CA GLN A 385 -18.40 -36.71 5.76
C GLN A 385 -17.09 -36.11 6.30
N ASN A 386 -16.30 -35.47 5.42
CA ASN A 386 -15.04 -34.81 5.78
C ASN A 386 -15.15 -33.29 5.94
N LEU A 387 -16.38 -32.74 5.88
CA LEU A 387 -16.60 -31.30 5.94
C LEU A 387 -16.10 -30.74 7.26
N ARG A 388 -15.26 -29.70 7.18
CA ARG A 388 -14.69 -28.95 8.32
C ARG A 388 -15.27 -27.54 8.41
N ARG A 389 -15.56 -26.89 7.28
CA ARG A 389 -16.03 -25.51 7.24
C ARG A 389 -17.26 -25.41 6.33
N LEU A 390 -18.36 -24.92 6.89
CA LEU A 390 -19.59 -24.60 6.17
C LEU A 390 -19.85 -23.10 6.27
N LEU A 391 -19.66 -22.38 5.17
CA LEU A 391 -19.79 -20.92 5.12
C LEU A 391 -21.01 -20.55 4.27
N LEU A 392 -21.98 -19.90 4.91
CA LEU A 392 -23.29 -19.53 4.37
C LEU A 392 -23.62 -18.06 4.66
N SER A 393 -22.61 -17.26 5.04
CA SER A 393 -22.76 -15.85 5.37
C SER A 393 -23.43 -15.07 4.24
N GLY A 394 -24.35 -14.15 4.53
CA GLY A 394 -25.04 -13.35 3.52
C GLY A 394 -26.03 -14.12 2.64
N CYS A 395 -26.36 -15.38 2.95
CA CYS A 395 -27.42 -16.11 2.24
C CYS A 395 -28.81 -15.59 2.68
N LEU A 396 -29.21 -14.43 2.13
CA LEU A 396 -30.40 -13.69 2.58
C LEU A 396 -31.72 -14.45 2.46
N HIS A 397 -31.78 -15.45 1.57
CA HIS A 397 -32.98 -16.23 1.28
C HIS A 397 -32.98 -17.64 1.90
N LEU A 398 -31.92 -18.02 2.61
CA LEU A 398 -31.79 -19.35 3.21
C LEU A 398 -32.84 -19.53 4.32
N GLU A 399 -33.84 -20.38 4.09
CA GLU A 399 -34.94 -20.63 5.03
C GLU A 399 -34.65 -21.81 5.96
N LYS A 400 -33.86 -22.80 5.51
CA LYS A 400 -33.55 -24.03 6.24
C LYS A 400 -32.10 -24.47 6.02
N LEU A 401 -31.54 -25.14 7.04
CA LEU A 401 -30.22 -25.77 6.94
C LEU A 401 -30.34 -27.20 6.39
N PRO A 402 -29.33 -27.68 5.64
CA PRO A 402 -29.32 -29.06 5.17
C PRO A 402 -29.02 -30.03 6.32
N SER A 403 -29.49 -31.27 6.22
CA SER A 403 -29.03 -32.33 7.12
C SER A 403 -27.53 -32.60 6.90
N LEU A 404 -26.76 -32.60 7.98
CA LEU A 404 -25.32 -32.88 7.99
C LEU A 404 -25.02 -34.19 8.71
N THR A 405 -24.11 -34.99 8.16
CA THR A 405 -23.60 -36.23 8.78
C THR A 405 -22.15 -36.11 9.26
N SER A 406 -21.46 -35.02 8.92
CA SER A 406 -20.04 -34.82 9.27
C SER A 406 -19.85 -34.56 10.77
N SER A 407 -19.08 -35.43 11.43
CA SER A 407 -18.59 -35.22 12.80
C SER A 407 -17.27 -34.43 12.85
N LYS A 408 -16.73 -34.02 11.69
CA LYS A 408 -15.46 -33.30 11.54
C LYS A 408 -15.60 -31.79 11.42
N LEU A 409 -16.83 -31.27 11.50
CA LEU A 409 -17.09 -29.85 11.33
C LEU A 409 -16.45 -29.03 12.46
N GLU A 410 -15.70 -28.01 12.07
CA GLU A 410 -14.92 -27.10 12.93
C GLU A 410 -15.47 -25.67 12.88
N GLU A 411 -16.08 -25.24 11.77
CA GLU A 411 -16.61 -23.89 11.58
C GLU A 411 -17.96 -23.90 10.85
N ILE A 412 -18.92 -23.14 11.39
CA ILE A 412 -20.17 -22.75 10.72
C ILE A 412 -20.30 -21.23 10.76
N ASP A 413 -20.49 -20.62 9.59
CA ASP A 413 -20.86 -19.20 9.47
C ASP A 413 -22.22 -19.05 8.79
N LEU A 414 -23.18 -18.51 9.52
CA LEU A 414 -24.58 -18.24 9.15
C LEU A 414 -24.91 -16.75 9.33
N SER A 415 -23.91 -15.89 9.25
CA SER A 415 -24.08 -14.44 9.42
C SER A 415 -24.99 -13.87 8.34
N ASP A 416 -25.79 -12.86 8.70
CA ASP A 416 -26.73 -12.15 7.81
C ASP A 416 -27.75 -13.06 7.08
N CYS A 417 -27.96 -14.31 7.52
CA CYS A 417 -29.02 -15.20 7.01
C CYS A 417 -30.41 -14.76 7.51
N LYS A 418 -30.98 -13.74 6.88
CA LYS A 418 -32.22 -13.07 7.35
C LYS A 418 -33.50 -13.91 7.22
N ALA A 419 -33.54 -14.88 6.30
CA ALA A 419 -34.68 -15.79 6.15
C ALA A 419 -34.63 -16.99 7.12
N LEU A 420 -33.45 -17.27 7.71
CA LEU A 420 -33.27 -18.39 8.63
C LEU A 420 -33.78 -17.98 10.02
N THR A 421 -34.96 -18.49 10.38
CA THR A 421 -35.65 -18.12 11.64
C THR A 421 -35.55 -19.19 12.73
N MET A 422 -35.16 -20.42 12.38
CA MET A 422 -35.01 -21.54 13.33
C MET A 422 -33.95 -22.53 12.83
N ILE A 423 -33.33 -23.24 13.77
CA ILE A 423 -32.45 -24.39 13.52
C ILE A 423 -33.07 -25.62 14.19
N GLU A 424 -33.06 -26.76 13.52
CA GLU A 424 -33.65 -28.01 14.01
C GLU A 424 -32.91 -28.56 15.23
N ASP A 425 -33.64 -29.19 16.17
CA ASP A 425 -33.13 -29.65 17.47
C ASP A 425 -31.98 -30.66 17.40
N GLU A 426 -31.95 -31.48 16.34
CA GLU A 426 -30.94 -32.51 16.16
C GLU A 426 -29.66 -31.99 15.49
N PHE A 427 -29.66 -30.76 14.94
CA PHE A 427 -28.61 -30.29 14.03
C PHE A 427 -27.20 -30.27 14.64
N PHE A 428 -27.05 -29.80 15.88
CA PHE A 428 -25.73 -29.70 16.55
C PHE A 428 -25.34 -30.96 17.35
N LYS A 429 -26.21 -31.96 17.49
CA LYS A 429 -25.98 -33.08 18.43
C LYS A 429 -24.70 -33.86 18.14
N HIS A 430 -24.28 -33.96 16.88
CA HIS A 430 -23.11 -34.72 16.45
C HIS A 430 -21.87 -33.87 16.13
N LEU A 431 -21.94 -32.54 16.30
CA LEU A 431 -20.89 -31.59 15.89
C LEU A 431 -19.87 -31.32 17.02
N HIS A 432 -19.37 -32.37 17.67
CA HIS A 432 -18.49 -32.25 18.84
C HIS A 432 -17.15 -31.55 18.58
N ARG A 433 -16.73 -31.40 17.31
CA ARG A 433 -15.48 -30.75 16.91
C ARG A 433 -15.64 -29.28 16.55
N LEU A 434 -16.87 -28.75 16.60
CA LEU A 434 -17.14 -27.36 16.24
C LEU A 434 -16.38 -26.43 17.18
N ARG A 435 -15.59 -25.53 16.61
CA ARG A 435 -14.80 -24.50 17.30
C ARG A 435 -15.37 -23.11 17.10
N ARG A 436 -15.96 -22.84 15.93
CA ARG A 436 -16.47 -21.52 15.58
C ARG A 436 -17.91 -21.59 15.09
N LEU A 437 -18.79 -20.84 15.73
CA LEU A 437 -20.19 -20.69 15.34
C LEU A 437 -20.54 -19.20 15.26
N VAL A 438 -20.84 -18.74 14.05
CA VAL A 438 -21.18 -17.34 13.76
C VAL A 438 -22.61 -17.28 13.23
N LEU A 439 -23.47 -16.54 13.92
CA LEU A 439 -24.91 -16.36 13.60
C LEU A 439 -25.28 -14.87 13.54
N SER A 440 -24.28 -14.00 13.40
CA SER A 440 -24.43 -12.55 13.55
C SER A 440 -25.44 -11.97 12.55
N LYS A 441 -26.24 -10.98 12.97
CA LYS A 441 -27.25 -10.29 12.15
C LYS A 441 -28.31 -11.22 11.52
N SER A 442 -28.44 -12.45 12.02
CA SER A 442 -29.51 -13.38 11.62
C SER A 442 -30.84 -13.07 12.33
N LYS A 443 -31.95 -13.64 11.83
CA LYS A 443 -33.28 -13.52 12.45
C LYS A 443 -33.71 -14.77 13.21
N ILE A 444 -32.74 -15.59 13.64
CA ILE A 444 -33.01 -16.83 14.35
C ILE A 444 -33.74 -16.52 15.65
N THR A 445 -34.88 -17.14 15.89
CA THR A 445 -35.73 -16.91 17.08
C THR A 445 -35.49 -17.92 18.19
N ARG A 446 -34.98 -19.10 17.84
CA ARG A 446 -34.68 -20.22 18.74
C ARG A 446 -33.43 -20.92 18.26
N LEU A 447 -32.52 -21.21 19.18
CA LEU A 447 -31.45 -22.18 18.98
C LEU A 447 -31.85 -23.51 19.63
N PRO A 448 -31.44 -24.65 19.03
CA PRO A 448 -31.50 -25.95 19.69
C PRO A 448 -30.47 -26.02 20.85
N ASP A 449 -30.47 -27.13 21.59
CA ASP A 449 -29.50 -27.33 22.67
C ASP A 449 -28.06 -27.37 22.12
N LEU A 450 -27.19 -26.51 22.67
CA LEU A 450 -25.78 -26.38 22.30
C LEU A 450 -24.83 -27.15 23.23
N ASN A 451 -25.36 -27.90 24.21
CA ASN A 451 -24.57 -28.64 25.20
C ASN A 451 -23.59 -29.66 24.57
N SER A 452 -23.82 -30.11 23.34
CA SER A 452 -22.92 -31.01 22.61
C SER A 452 -21.64 -30.33 22.11
N LEU A 453 -21.60 -28.99 22.06
CA LEU A 453 -20.53 -28.18 21.48
C LEU A 453 -19.40 -27.88 22.48
N LEU A 454 -18.87 -28.91 23.12
CA LEU A 454 -17.88 -28.80 24.21
C LEU A 454 -16.51 -28.23 23.77
N ASN A 455 -16.24 -28.17 22.46
CA ASN A 455 -15.00 -27.64 21.88
C ASN A 455 -15.14 -26.24 21.26
N LEU A 456 -16.28 -25.57 21.48
CA LEU A 456 -16.51 -24.24 20.93
C LEU A 456 -15.53 -23.23 21.56
N GLU A 457 -14.83 -22.50 20.70
CA GLU A 457 -13.84 -21.47 21.01
C GLU A 457 -14.38 -20.07 20.68
N GLU A 458 -15.21 -19.92 19.65
CA GLU A 458 -15.85 -18.65 19.26
C GLU A 458 -17.36 -18.84 19.05
N LEU A 459 -18.13 -17.98 19.71
CA LEU A 459 -19.57 -17.84 19.53
C LEU A 459 -19.92 -16.38 19.26
N ASN A 460 -20.46 -16.11 18.08
CA ASN A 460 -20.89 -14.77 17.69
C ASN A 460 -22.40 -14.75 17.38
N LEU A 461 -23.16 -14.11 18.26
CA LEU A 461 -24.60 -13.87 18.15
C LEU A 461 -24.92 -12.39 17.97
N SER A 462 -23.96 -11.56 17.55
CA SER A 462 -24.16 -10.12 17.49
C SER A 462 -25.33 -9.74 16.58
N GLY A 463 -26.16 -8.79 16.97
CA GLY A 463 -27.34 -8.35 16.22
C GLY A 463 -28.51 -9.35 16.18
N VAL A 464 -28.45 -10.47 16.91
CA VAL A 464 -29.57 -11.43 17.02
C VAL A 464 -30.57 -10.93 18.07
N LYS A 465 -31.57 -10.17 17.62
CA LYS A 465 -32.50 -9.43 18.50
C LYS A 465 -33.59 -10.29 19.16
N SER A 466 -33.66 -11.58 18.89
CA SER A 466 -34.68 -12.48 19.44
C SER A 466 -34.34 -13.00 20.84
N PHE A 467 -33.04 -13.08 21.20
CA PHE A 467 -32.61 -13.67 22.46
C PHE A 467 -32.64 -12.68 23.60
N LYS A 468 -33.42 -13.04 24.62
CA LYS A 468 -33.51 -12.35 25.92
C LYS A 468 -32.64 -12.98 26.99
N LYS A 469 -32.25 -14.25 26.81
CA LYS A 469 -31.42 -15.06 27.71
C LYS A 469 -30.51 -15.98 26.88
N VAL A 470 -29.38 -16.38 27.44
CA VAL A 470 -28.37 -17.25 26.79
C VAL A 470 -27.89 -18.38 27.71
N ASP A 471 -28.81 -19.02 28.44
CA ASP A 471 -28.50 -20.02 29.47
C ASP A 471 -27.73 -21.25 28.95
N PHE A 472 -27.74 -21.48 27.63
CA PHE A 472 -27.03 -22.59 26.97
C PHE A 472 -25.50 -22.44 26.91
N ILE A 473 -24.92 -21.29 27.31
CA ILE A 473 -23.46 -21.10 27.29
C ILE A 473 -22.76 -21.63 28.54
N GLU A 474 -23.50 -21.99 29.60
CA GLU A 474 -22.95 -22.36 30.91
C GLU A 474 -21.98 -23.55 30.90
N HIS A 475 -21.97 -24.37 29.85
CA HIS A 475 -21.11 -25.56 29.75
C HIS A 475 -19.89 -25.37 28.81
N MET A 476 -19.73 -24.20 28.17
CA MET A 476 -18.73 -23.96 27.11
C MET A 476 -17.33 -23.59 27.64
N SER A 477 -16.69 -24.47 28.42
CA SER A 477 -15.41 -24.17 29.11
C SER A 477 -14.20 -23.78 28.22
N LYS A 478 -14.25 -24.07 26.92
CA LYS A 478 -13.21 -23.74 25.93
C LYS A 478 -13.46 -22.43 25.17
N LEU A 479 -14.59 -21.77 25.41
CA LEU A 479 -14.95 -20.53 24.75
C LEU A 479 -13.91 -19.45 25.08
N GLN A 480 -13.36 -18.83 24.05
CA GLN A 480 -12.39 -17.74 24.11
C GLN A 480 -13.07 -16.42 23.71
N ASP A 481 -13.93 -16.46 22.69
CA ASP A 481 -14.55 -15.27 22.11
C ASP A 481 -16.07 -15.38 22.15
N LEU A 482 -16.70 -14.45 22.88
CA LEU A 482 -18.14 -14.37 23.00
C LEU A 482 -18.61 -12.97 22.62
N ASN A 483 -19.29 -12.88 21.48
CA ASN A 483 -19.91 -11.64 21.01
C ASN A 483 -21.43 -11.76 21.05
N LEU A 484 -22.06 -11.00 21.95
CA LEU A 484 -23.50 -10.88 22.12
C LEU A 484 -23.99 -9.44 21.85
N SER A 485 -23.18 -8.62 21.18
CA SER A 485 -23.50 -7.21 20.93
C SER A 485 -24.83 -7.04 20.21
N GLU A 486 -25.53 -5.94 20.47
CA GLU A 486 -26.80 -5.56 19.82
C GLU A 486 -27.91 -6.63 19.92
N THR A 487 -27.90 -7.45 20.97
CA THR A 487 -28.97 -8.39 21.32
C THR A 487 -29.96 -7.75 22.30
N LEU A 488 -31.13 -8.38 22.51
CA LEU A 488 -32.13 -7.93 23.50
C LEU A 488 -31.98 -8.64 24.86
N LEU A 489 -30.75 -8.96 25.22
CA LEU A 489 -30.43 -9.71 26.43
C LEU A 489 -30.87 -8.94 27.69
N GLU A 490 -31.68 -9.57 28.53
CA GLU A 490 -32.14 -9.02 29.81
C GLU A 490 -31.22 -9.46 30.95
N GLN A 491 -30.68 -10.68 30.89
CA GLN A 491 -29.84 -11.30 31.91
C GLN A 491 -28.81 -12.24 31.30
N LEU A 492 -27.64 -12.32 31.92
CA LEU A 492 -26.60 -13.34 31.64
C LEU A 492 -26.68 -14.49 32.65
N PRO A 493 -26.41 -15.74 32.23
CA PRO A 493 -26.19 -16.85 33.15
C PRO A 493 -24.87 -16.69 33.92
N THR A 494 -24.58 -17.60 34.86
CA THR A 494 -23.25 -17.61 35.48
C THR A 494 -22.16 -17.90 34.44
N LEU A 495 -21.09 -17.12 34.43
CA LEU A 495 -19.96 -17.30 33.51
C LEU A 495 -18.79 -18.06 34.14
N SER A 496 -18.96 -18.60 35.35
CA SER A 496 -17.89 -19.22 36.15
C SER A 496 -17.19 -20.41 35.49
N SER A 497 -17.84 -21.07 34.53
CA SER A 497 -17.29 -22.17 33.74
C SER A 497 -16.45 -21.74 32.54
N LEU A 498 -16.61 -20.50 32.05
CA LEU A 498 -15.96 -19.96 30.84
C LEU A 498 -14.51 -19.52 31.10
N LYS A 499 -13.72 -20.35 31.78
CA LYS A 499 -12.36 -20.00 32.25
C LYS A 499 -11.36 -19.67 31.13
N SER A 500 -11.68 -20.03 29.89
CA SER A 500 -10.86 -19.75 28.70
C SER A 500 -11.18 -18.41 28.03
N LEU A 501 -12.21 -17.69 28.49
CA LEU A 501 -12.72 -16.49 27.82
C LEU A 501 -11.68 -15.37 27.84
N LYS A 502 -11.41 -14.80 26.67
CA LYS A 502 -10.50 -13.69 26.42
C LYS A 502 -11.25 -12.43 26.00
N HIS A 503 -12.26 -12.56 25.15
CA HIS A 503 -13.00 -11.42 24.62
C HIS A 503 -14.49 -11.60 24.90
N LEU A 504 -15.07 -10.65 25.65
CA LEU A 504 -16.50 -10.58 25.92
C LEU A 504 -17.05 -9.24 25.45
N SER A 505 -17.91 -9.28 24.43
CA SER A 505 -18.60 -8.10 23.91
C SER A 505 -20.10 -8.18 24.17
N LEU A 506 -20.60 -7.22 24.93
CA LEU A 506 -22.02 -7.02 25.27
C LEU A 506 -22.52 -5.67 24.76
N ARG A 507 -21.75 -5.00 23.89
CA ARG A 507 -22.06 -3.66 23.38
C ARG A 507 -23.49 -3.58 22.85
N GLY A 508 -24.27 -2.58 23.26
CA GLY A 508 -25.63 -2.35 22.75
C GLY A 508 -26.70 -3.31 23.31
N CYS A 509 -26.39 -4.12 24.34
CA CYS A 509 -27.39 -4.89 25.08
C CYS A 509 -28.18 -3.97 26.04
N GLY A 510 -29.06 -3.14 25.49
CA GLY A 510 -29.75 -2.08 26.23
C GLY A 510 -30.73 -2.53 27.32
N HIS A 511 -31.07 -3.83 27.40
CA HIS A 511 -31.94 -4.39 28.45
C HIS A 511 -31.18 -5.06 29.59
N LEU A 512 -29.85 -5.17 29.49
CA LEU A 512 -29.02 -5.86 30.46
C LEU A 512 -28.72 -4.93 31.64
N GLU A 513 -29.39 -5.14 32.78
CA GLU A 513 -29.25 -4.27 33.96
C GLU A 513 -28.15 -4.69 34.94
N SER A 514 -27.65 -5.91 34.85
CA SER A 514 -26.64 -6.45 35.76
C SER A 514 -25.73 -7.45 35.05
N ILE A 515 -24.48 -7.54 35.53
CA ILE A 515 -23.47 -8.49 35.06
C ILE A 515 -23.17 -9.48 36.20
N PRO A 516 -23.16 -10.80 35.94
CA PRO A 516 -22.80 -11.80 36.94
C PRO A 516 -21.34 -11.63 37.39
N PRO A 517 -20.93 -12.19 38.55
CA PRO A 517 -19.53 -12.17 38.98
C PRO A 517 -18.59 -12.74 37.92
N LEU A 518 -17.54 -11.97 37.57
CA LEU A 518 -16.55 -12.34 36.55
C LEU A 518 -15.24 -12.89 37.15
N GLU A 519 -15.19 -13.13 38.47
CA GLU A 519 -13.96 -13.44 39.21
C GLU A 519 -13.22 -14.68 38.69
N ALA A 520 -13.93 -15.62 38.06
CA ALA A 520 -13.35 -16.84 37.48
C ALA A 520 -12.68 -16.63 36.10
N LEU A 521 -12.86 -15.47 35.47
CA LEU A 521 -12.44 -15.18 34.09
C LEU A 521 -11.02 -14.58 34.04
N HIS A 522 -10.04 -15.24 34.65
CA HIS A 522 -8.67 -14.71 34.78
C HIS A 522 -7.94 -14.47 33.44
N ARG A 523 -8.43 -15.01 32.33
CA ARG A 523 -7.85 -14.85 30.99
C ARG A 523 -8.53 -13.74 30.17
N LEU A 524 -9.51 -13.03 30.74
CA LEU A 524 -10.24 -11.99 30.04
C LEU A 524 -9.31 -10.81 29.71
N GLU A 525 -9.16 -10.52 28.42
CA GLU A 525 -8.33 -9.46 27.85
C GLU A 525 -9.18 -8.25 27.45
N THR A 526 -10.40 -8.48 26.97
CA THR A 526 -11.33 -7.42 26.51
C THR A 526 -12.71 -7.60 27.11
N LEU A 527 -13.24 -6.52 27.69
CA LEU A 527 -14.62 -6.42 28.16
C LEU A 527 -15.29 -5.17 27.59
N ASP A 528 -16.28 -5.35 26.72
CA ASP A 528 -17.11 -4.27 26.19
C ASP A 528 -18.54 -4.34 26.75
N LEU A 529 -18.86 -3.38 27.62
CA LEU A 529 -20.19 -3.17 28.20
C LEU A 529 -20.88 -1.94 27.62
N SER A 530 -20.34 -1.33 26.57
CA SER A 530 -20.82 -0.05 26.08
C SER A 530 -22.29 -0.10 25.67
N GLN A 531 -23.07 0.97 25.87
CA GLN A 531 -24.51 1.02 25.53
C GLN A 531 -25.35 -0.10 26.19
N THR A 532 -24.99 -0.52 27.41
CA THR A 532 -25.81 -1.42 28.24
C THR A 532 -26.56 -0.63 29.32
N ALA A 533 -27.58 -1.25 29.93
CA ALA A 533 -28.33 -0.67 31.05
C ALA A 533 -27.76 -1.04 32.43
N VAL A 534 -26.51 -1.52 32.48
CA VAL A 534 -25.89 -2.05 33.70
C VAL A 534 -25.82 -0.97 34.78
N ARG A 535 -26.31 -1.29 35.99
CA ARG A 535 -26.33 -0.36 37.13
C ARG A 535 -25.08 -0.44 38.00
N HIS A 536 -24.50 -1.63 38.12
CA HIS A 536 -23.27 -1.88 38.90
C HIS A 536 -22.32 -2.81 38.16
N LEU A 537 -21.03 -2.49 38.16
CA LEU A 537 -19.95 -3.38 37.71
C LEU A 537 -19.66 -4.46 38.76
N PRO A 538 -19.37 -5.69 38.34
CA PRO A 538 -18.85 -6.72 39.24
C PRO A 538 -17.44 -6.33 39.72
N SER A 539 -16.90 -7.04 40.71
CA SER A 539 -15.51 -6.87 41.11
C SER A 539 -14.58 -7.24 39.96
N LEU A 540 -13.89 -6.25 39.39
CA LEU A 540 -12.96 -6.43 38.26
C LEU A 540 -11.51 -6.64 38.71
N GLY A 541 -11.19 -6.32 39.98
CA GLY A 541 -9.81 -6.28 40.47
C GLY A 541 -9.00 -7.59 40.40
N ASN A 542 -9.65 -8.72 40.11
CA ASN A 542 -9.01 -10.03 39.95
C ASN A 542 -8.78 -10.41 38.46
N LEU A 543 -9.15 -9.54 37.51
CA LEU A 543 -8.97 -9.73 36.06
C LEU A 543 -7.60 -9.21 35.60
N SER A 544 -6.52 -9.81 36.10
CA SER A 544 -5.15 -9.30 35.91
C SER A 544 -4.68 -9.19 34.45
N ASN A 545 -5.35 -9.85 33.51
CA ASN A 545 -5.03 -9.82 32.08
C ASN A 545 -5.93 -8.88 31.27
N LEU A 546 -6.78 -8.05 31.91
CA LEU A 546 -7.68 -7.14 31.20
C LEU A 546 -6.91 -5.94 30.64
N HIS A 547 -6.84 -5.84 29.30
CA HIS A 547 -6.17 -4.76 28.57
C HIS A 547 -7.16 -3.68 28.12
N ILE A 548 -8.38 -4.07 27.77
CA ILE A 548 -9.40 -3.18 27.20
C ILE A 548 -10.70 -3.27 28.01
N LEU A 549 -11.15 -2.13 28.54
CA LEU A 549 -12.43 -1.98 29.23
C LEU A 549 -13.25 -0.85 28.61
N LEU A 550 -14.36 -1.19 27.94
CA LEU A 550 -15.23 -0.22 27.29
C LEU A 550 -16.56 -0.12 28.04
N LEU A 551 -16.84 1.03 28.64
CA LEU A 551 -18.05 1.31 29.43
C LEU A 551 -18.86 2.48 28.85
N SER A 552 -18.61 2.82 27.60
CA SER A 552 -19.15 4.03 27.03
C SER A 552 -20.68 3.97 26.91
N ASP A 553 -21.38 5.09 27.10
CA ASP A 553 -22.85 5.17 27.06
C ASP A 553 -23.60 4.24 28.05
N CYS A 554 -22.96 3.79 29.15
CA CYS A 554 -23.66 3.11 30.24
C CYS A 554 -24.33 4.12 31.19
N SER A 555 -25.41 4.76 30.74
CA SER A 555 -26.08 5.87 31.44
C SER A 555 -26.64 5.51 32.83
N ASN A 556 -26.92 4.22 33.06
CA ASN A 556 -27.46 3.73 34.32
C ASN A 556 -26.37 3.38 35.36
N LEU A 557 -25.09 3.35 34.98
CA LEU A 557 -24.01 2.89 35.85
C LEU A 557 -23.81 3.82 37.05
N GLU A 558 -24.03 3.31 38.27
CA GLU A 558 -24.01 4.11 39.51
C GLU A 558 -22.63 4.15 40.18
N ASP A 559 -21.73 3.22 39.85
CA ASP A 559 -20.41 3.12 40.50
C ASP A 559 -19.54 4.35 40.28
N PHE A 560 -19.79 5.09 39.20
CA PHE A 560 -19.10 6.33 38.87
C PHE A 560 -19.87 7.60 39.32
N LYS A 561 -21.13 7.47 39.80
CA LYS A 561 -21.97 8.62 40.21
C LYS A 561 -21.61 9.18 41.60
N LYS A 562 -20.95 8.41 42.47
CA LYS A 562 -20.53 8.85 43.81
C LYS A 562 -19.18 9.59 43.83
N ASN A 563 -18.42 9.57 42.74
CA ASN A 563 -17.13 10.25 42.61
C ASN A 563 -17.30 11.68 42.11
N LYS A 564 -17.93 12.55 42.91
CA LYS A 564 -18.01 14.00 42.64
C LYS A 564 -16.66 14.74 42.77
N MET A 565 -15.57 14.04 43.07
CA MET A 565 -14.21 14.57 43.12
C MET A 565 -13.23 13.51 42.60
N LEU A 566 -12.99 13.47 41.29
CA LEU A 566 -11.70 13.00 40.78
C LEU A 566 -10.80 14.23 40.67
N ASP A 567 -10.27 14.64 41.82
CA ASP A 567 -9.22 15.64 41.90
C ASP A 567 -7.89 15.00 41.42
N MET A 568 -7.28 15.67 40.45
CA MET A 568 -5.98 15.60 39.75
C MET A 568 -4.81 14.70 40.26
N SER A 569 -5.02 13.55 40.90
CA SER A 569 -3.94 12.56 41.17
C SER A 569 -4.37 11.08 41.26
N GLY A 570 -5.68 10.78 41.19
CA GLY A 570 -6.23 9.51 41.65
C GLY A 570 -6.38 8.41 40.60
N ALA A 571 -5.30 7.99 39.96
CA ALA A 571 -5.25 6.68 39.31
C ALA A 571 -5.62 5.51 40.25
N GLU A 572 -5.53 5.75 41.56
CA GLU A 572 -5.75 4.84 42.67
C GLU A 572 -7.23 4.72 43.12
N ASN A 573 -8.13 5.61 42.69
CA ASN A 573 -9.51 5.71 43.21
C ASN A 573 -10.63 5.21 42.27
N LEU A 574 -10.30 4.44 41.22
CA LEU A 574 -11.31 3.86 40.33
C LEU A 574 -12.14 2.75 41.04
N PRO A 575 -13.48 2.75 40.91
CA PRO A 575 -14.36 1.82 41.62
C PRO A 575 -14.17 0.37 41.15
N CYS A 576 -14.77 -0.57 41.88
CA CYS A 576 -14.85 -2.00 41.51
C CYS A 576 -13.48 -2.69 41.29
N GLY A 577 -12.42 -2.13 41.88
CA GLY A 577 -11.06 -2.68 41.80
C GLY A 577 -10.34 -2.43 40.48
N ILE A 578 -10.86 -1.53 39.61
CA ILE A 578 -10.21 -1.16 38.34
C ILE A 578 -8.80 -0.61 38.58
N SER A 579 -8.55 0.08 39.70
CA SER A 579 -7.22 0.55 40.09
C SER A 579 -6.18 -0.56 40.28
N ARG A 580 -6.63 -1.82 40.49
CA ARG A 580 -5.76 -3.01 40.61
C ARG A 580 -5.43 -3.68 39.27
N LEU A 581 -6.00 -3.19 38.15
CA LEU A 581 -5.75 -3.71 36.82
C LEU A 581 -4.46 -3.14 36.24
N THR A 582 -3.34 -3.83 36.45
CA THR A 582 -2.01 -3.34 36.07
C THR A 582 -1.70 -3.42 34.56
N GLN A 583 -2.47 -4.20 33.80
CA GLN A 583 -2.30 -4.39 32.35
C GLN A 583 -3.29 -3.57 31.51
N LEU A 584 -4.09 -2.70 32.13
CA LEU A 584 -5.14 -1.95 31.44
C LEU A 584 -4.55 -0.84 30.56
N GLU A 585 -4.61 -1.02 29.25
CA GLU A 585 -4.11 -0.08 28.24
C GLU A 585 -5.20 0.92 27.80
N HIS A 586 -6.46 0.47 27.75
CA HIS A 586 -7.57 1.24 27.22
C HIS A 586 -8.80 1.21 28.15
N ILE A 587 -9.27 2.39 28.54
CA ILE A 587 -10.52 2.55 29.29
C ILE A 587 -11.41 3.62 28.66
N ALA A 588 -12.65 3.26 28.37
CA ALA A 588 -13.68 4.20 27.94
C ALA A 588 -14.76 4.29 29.02
N LEU A 589 -15.01 5.48 29.56
CA LEU A 589 -15.90 5.70 30.72
C LEU A 589 -17.35 6.02 30.31
N PRO A 590 -18.34 5.76 31.19
CA PRO A 590 -19.76 6.04 30.93
C PRO A 590 -20.07 7.55 30.88
N SER A 591 -21.08 7.91 30.09
CA SER A 591 -21.57 9.29 29.97
C SER A 591 -22.57 9.65 31.11
N THR A 592 -22.48 10.84 31.72
CA THR A 592 -23.32 11.26 32.87
C THR A 592 -24.64 11.95 32.52
N LYS A 593 -24.98 12.15 31.24
CA LYS A 593 -26.26 12.77 30.83
C LYS A 593 -27.39 11.75 30.74
N LYS A 594 -28.43 11.92 31.56
CA LYS A 594 -29.73 11.27 31.35
C LYS A 594 -30.41 11.94 30.16
N ASN A 595 -30.42 11.29 28.99
CA ASN A 595 -31.36 11.64 27.93
C ASN A 595 -32.77 11.24 28.39
N ASN A 596 -33.54 12.21 28.88
CA ASN A 596 -34.88 12.00 29.44
C ASN A 596 -35.99 11.78 28.39
N GLU A 597 -35.67 11.48 27.12
CA GLU A 597 -36.70 11.28 26.07
C GLU A 597 -36.85 9.82 25.59
N ALA A 598 -36.03 8.87 26.05
CA ALA A 598 -36.14 7.47 25.60
C ALA A 598 -36.92 6.55 26.56
N ALA A 599 -37.40 7.06 27.70
CA ALA A 599 -37.92 6.22 28.78
C ALA A 599 -39.37 5.71 28.59
N GLU A 600 -40.11 6.12 27.55
CA GLU A 600 -41.54 5.73 27.41
C GLU A 600 -41.94 5.12 26.06
N SER A 601 -41.01 4.85 25.15
CA SER A 601 -41.32 4.22 23.86
C SER A 601 -40.83 2.77 23.84
N ASN A 602 -41.76 1.82 24.04
CA ASN A 602 -41.62 0.36 23.85
C ASN A 602 -41.29 -0.07 22.38
N LYS A 603 -40.51 0.72 21.65
CA LYS A 603 -39.90 0.33 20.37
C LYS A 603 -38.39 0.20 20.61
N VAL A 604 -37.87 -1.01 20.44
CA VAL A 604 -36.47 -1.16 20.01
C VAL A 604 -36.41 -0.52 18.63
N ILE A 605 -36.08 0.78 18.60
CA ILE A 605 -35.80 1.48 17.36
C ILE A 605 -34.55 0.76 16.81
N SER A 606 -34.71 0.00 15.71
CA SER A 606 -33.60 -0.12 14.78
C SER A 606 -33.18 1.32 14.53
N TRP A 607 -31.96 1.70 14.91
CA TRP A 607 -31.46 3.06 14.70
C TRP A 607 -31.53 3.34 13.19
N GLN A 608 -32.68 3.84 12.72
CA GLN A 608 -32.73 4.78 11.63
C GLN A 608 -32.30 6.07 12.29
N GLN A 609 -31.02 6.37 12.10
CA GLN A 609 -30.40 7.60 12.55
C GLN A 609 -31.29 8.79 12.19
N ASN A 610 -31.63 9.60 13.19
CA ASN A 610 -31.90 11.00 12.91
C ASN A 610 -30.55 11.62 12.49
N PRO A 611 -30.41 12.20 11.29
CA PRO A 611 -29.11 12.69 10.78
C PRO A 611 -28.67 14.02 11.41
N GLY A 612 -28.89 14.22 12.72
CA GLY A 612 -28.89 15.54 13.34
C GLY A 612 -27.76 15.85 14.32
N GLU A 613 -27.27 14.88 15.10
CA GLU A 613 -26.30 15.15 16.17
C GLU A 613 -25.09 14.22 16.07
N SER A 614 -23.95 14.78 15.68
CA SER A 614 -22.69 14.09 15.47
C SER A 614 -22.14 13.61 16.81
N HIS A 615 -22.16 12.30 17.04
CA HIS A 615 -21.44 11.72 18.16
C HIS A 615 -19.99 11.41 17.74
N TRP A 616 -19.03 11.78 18.59
CA TRP A 616 -17.60 11.65 18.31
C TRP A 616 -16.81 11.28 19.58
N PHE A 617 -15.71 10.54 19.40
CA PHE A 617 -14.81 10.11 20.48
C PHE A 617 -13.68 11.10 20.74
N LEU A 618 -13.07 11.06 21.93
CA LEU A 618 -11.84 11.80 22.24
C LEU A 618 -10.85 10.89 22.97
N SER A 619 -9.58 10.85 22.55
CA SER A 619 -8.48 10.26 23.32
C SER A 619 -7.52 11.34 23.82
N ILE A 620 -7.23 11.37 25.13
CA ILE A 620 -6.15 12.19 25.71
C ILE A 620 -4.94 11.28 25.95
N VAL A 621 -3.75 11.71 25.52
CA VAL A 621 -2.46 11.06 25.85
C VAL A 621 -1.64 12.07 26.64
N ASP A 622 -1.48 11.85 27.94
CA ASP A 622 -0.65 12.70 28.79
C ASP A 622 0.83 12.29 28.63
N GLY A 623 1.68 13.29 28.37
CA GLY A 623 3.03 13.11 27.83
C GLY A 623 4.16 13.06 28.87
N ILE A 624 3.86 12.99 30.17
CA ILE A 624 4.88 13.33 31.17
C ILE A 624 5.72 12.15 31.68
N GLU A 625 5.33 10.88 31.53
CA GLU A 625 6.25 9.76 31.84
C GLU A 625 6.14 8.54 30.90
N PRO A 626 7.27 7.93 30.46
CA PRO A 626 7.28 6.94 29.37
C PRO A 626 6.65 5.57 29.68
N ASN A 627 6.03 5.35 30.85
CA ASN A 627 5.60 3.99 31.26
C ASN A 627 4.22 3.89 31.95
N ILE A 628 3.39 4.93 32.03
CA ILE A 628 2.03 4.84 32.63
C ILE A 628 1.00 5.67 31.84
N GLY A 629 1.11 5.74 30.51
CA GLY A 629 0.19 6.51 29.68
C GLY A 629 -1.23 5.91 29.67
N ARG A 630 -2.10 6.34 30.60
CA ARG A 630 -3.53 6.00 30.59
C ARG A 630 -4.23 6.86 29.53
N SER A 631 -4.85 6.22 28.54
CA SER A 631 -5.72 6.93 27.58
C SER A 631 -7.12 7.05 28.16
N LEU A 632 -7.60 8.29 28.36
CA LEU A 632 -8.98 8.57 28.75
C LEU A 632 -9.83 8.73 27.48
N MET A 633 -10.86 7.90 27.33
CA MET A 633 -11.82 8.00 26.23
C MET A 633 -13.21 8.48 26.68
N PHE A 634 -13.69 9.56 26.07
CA PHE A 634 -15.04 10.10 26.23
C PHE A 634 -15.88 9.83 24.97
N ARG A 635 -17.11 9.31 25.13
CA ARG A 635 -18.03 9.00 24.00
C ARG A 635 -19.01 10.10 23.64
N ASP A 636 -19.17 11.10 24.48
CA ASP A 636 -20.09 12.22 24.26
C ASP A 636 -19.31 13.53 24.38
N GLY A 637 -19.19 14.24 23.25
CA GLY A 637 -18.54 15.54 23.16
C GLY A 637 -19.14 16.60 24.11
N SER A 638 -20.40 16.42 24.53
CA SER A 638 -21.06 17.34 25.45
C SER A 638 -20.61 17.18 26.92
N LEU A 639 -20.05 16.04 27.30
CA LEU A 639 -19.42 15.83 28.61
C LEU A 639 -18.01 16.34 28.67
N PHE A 640 -17.29 16.24 27.55
CA PHE A 640 -16.00 16.87 27.39
C PHE A 640 -16.10 18.40 27.50
N LEU A 641 -17.15 19.00 26.94
CA LEU A 641 -17.46 20.41 27.14
C LEU A 641 -17.68 20.79 28.60
N GLU A 642 -18.48 20.01 29.33
CA GLU A 642 -18.72 20.25 30.77
C GLU A 642 -17.44 20.05 31.60
N PHE A 643 -16.61 19.08 31.22
CA PHE A 643 -15.29 18.84 31.81
C PHE A 643 -14.35 20.02 31.57
N LEU A 644 -14.25 20.53 30.35
CA LEU A 644 -13.43 21.69 30.01
C LEU A 644 -13.96 22.99 30.63
N GLN A 645 -15.27 23.19 30.67
CA GLN A 645 -15.90 24.34 31.32
C GLN A 645 -15.67 24.34 32.83
N SER A 646 -15.60 23.16 33.45
CA SER A 646 -15.27 23.00 34.86
C SER A 646 -13.77 23.07 35.15
N ASN A 647 -12.91 22.94 34.12
CA ASN A 647 -11.45 22.92 34.23
C ASN A 647 -10.76 23.76 33.12
N PRO A 648 -11.01 25.07 33.04
CA PRO A 648 -10.47 25.92 31.98
C PRO A 648 -8.93 25.99 31.97
N SER A 649 -8.29 25.72 33.11
CA SER A 649 -6.82 25.66 33.24
C SER A 649 -6.16 24.54 32.43
N LEU A 650 -6.90 23.52 32.00
CA LEU A 650 -6.37 22.46 31.12
C LEU A 650 -6.07 22.98 29.69
N LEU A 651 -6.73 24.06 29.27
CA LEU A 651 -6.51 24.70 27.98
C LEU A 651 -5.64 25.97 28.08
N ASP A 652 -5.16 26.34 29.28
CA ASP A 652 -4.35 27.54 29.49
C ASP A 652 -3.03 27.47 28.70
N ALA A 653 -2.77 28.52 27.93
CA ALA A 653 -1.75 28.58 26.88
C ALA A 653 -0.29 28.49 27.33
N ASN A 654 -0.02 28.46 28.65
CA ASN A 654 1.32 28.64 29.21
C ASN A 654 1.96 27.38 29.82
N SER A 655 1.30 26.21 29.90
CA SER A 655 1.94 25.05 30.58
C SER A 655 1.56 23.62 30.17
N ASN A 656 0.56 23.37 29.31
CA ASN A 656 0.11 21.99 29.03
C ASN A 656 0.25 21.58 27.55
N HIS A 657 0.89 20.43 27.32
CA HIS A 657 0.89 19.72 26.03
C HIS A 657 -0.33 18.78 25.97
N PHE A 658 -1.04 18.73 24.84
CA PHE A 658 -2.13 17.78 24.64
C PHE A 658 -2.14 17.21 23.22
N HIS A 659 -2.53 15.94 23.10
CA HIS A 659 -2.92 15.32 21.83
C HIS A 659 -4.36 14.83 21.98
N LEU A 660 -5.24 15.39 21.14
CA LEU A 660 -6.66 15.08 21.08
C LEU A 660 -6.99 14.51 19.70
N SER A 661 -7.79 13.44 19.65
CA SER A 661 -8.18 12.81 18.38
C SER A 661 -9.67 12.49 18.37
N ILE A 662 -10.37 12.93 17.32
CA ILE A 662 -11.82 12.89 17.15
C ILE A 662 -12.21 11.92 16.03
N HIS A 663 -13.11 10.97 16.33
CA HIS A 663 -13.55 9.94 15.37
C HIS A 663 -15.07 9.71 15.45
N PRO A 664 -15.74 9.28 14.35
CA PRO A 664 -17.15 8.89 14.36
C PRO A 664 -17.40 7.60 15.15
N ILE A 665 -18.61 7.44 15.67
CA ILE A 665 -19.01 6.27 16.48
C ILE A 665 -19.04 4.94 15.72
N GLU A 666 -19.09 4.96 14.39
CA GLU A 666 -19.40 3.77 13.58
C GLU A 666 -18.22 2.86 13.25
N VAL A 667 -16.97 3.21 13.62
CA VAL A 667 -15.83 2.33 13.31
C VAL A 667 -15.55 1.34 14.44
N HIS A 668 -16.47 0.41 14.69
CA HIS A 668 -16.22 -0.70 15.62
C HIS A 668 -16.98 -1.97 15.22
N ASP A 669 -17.07 -2.26 13.93
CA ASP A 669 -17.30 -3.62 13.42
C ASP A 669 -16.02 -4.04 12.68
N GLY A 670 -15.07 -4.65 13.41
CA GLY A 670 -13.96 -5.43 12.82
C GLY A 670 -12.61 -4.74 12.60
N ALA A 671 -12.32 -3.58 13.20
CA ALA A 671 -11.01 -2.93 13.05
C ALA A 671 -10.13 -3.07 14.30
N GLY A 672 -9.37 -4.17 14.37
CA GLY A 672 -8.04 -4.16 15.00
C GLY A 672 -6.98 -3.41 14.17
N ASP A 673 -7.41 -2.68 13.13
CA ASP A 673 -6.60 -2.12 12.04
C ASP A 673 -6.71 -0.58 11.90
N LEU A 674 -7.23 0.14 12.90
CA LEU A 674 -7.24 1.62 12.88
C LEU A 674 -5.98 2.28 13.47
N LEU A 675 -4.98 1.50 13.89
CA LEU A 675 -3.61 1.94 13.72
C LEU A 675 -3.28 1.80 12.24
N PHE A 676 -3.69 2.81 11.47
CA PHE A 676 -3.41 3.02 10.05
C PHE A 676 -2.22 2.19 9.55
N LYS A 677 -2.44 1.39 8.49
CA LYS A 677 -1.36 0.84 7.66
C LYS A 677 -0.50 2.01 7.18
N LYS A 678 0.58 2.28 7.92
CA LYS A 678 1.46 3.46 7.82
C LYS A 678 2.51 3.34 6.71
N ASP A 679 2.34 2.39 5.80
CA ASP A 679 3.33 2.04 4.79
C ASP A 679 3.05 2.69 3.40
N GLU A 680 1.97 3.47 3.25
CA GLU A 680 1.55 4.03 1.94
C GLU A 680 1.61 5.57 1.81
N LEU A 681 2.23 6.30 2.76
CA LEU A 681 2.42 7.76 2.63
C LEU A 681 3.76 8.08 1.97
N ILE A 682 3.72 8.61 0.74
CA ILE A 682 4.87 8.87 -0.14
C ILE A 682 5.85 9.94 0.41
N PHE A 683 5.49 10.67 1.49
CA PHE A 683 6.43 11.50 2.26
C PHE A 683 6.25 11.35 3.77
N ARG A 684 6.36 10.09 4.22
CA ARG A 684 6.48 9.71 5.62
C ARG A 684 7.41 10.64 6.41
N ASP A 685 8.49 11.16 5.83
CA ASP A 685 9.48 11.98 6.53
C ASP A 685 8.94 13.34 7.01
N VAL A 686 8.14 14.06 6.21
CA VAL A 686 7.58 15.37 6.61
C VAL A 686 6.42 15.19 7.59
N TYR A 687 5.57 14.20 7.34
CA TYR A 687 4.52 13.77 8.26
C TYR A 687 5.10 13.30 9.60
N LEU A 688 6.19 12.53 9.59
CA LEU A 688 6.89 12.08 10.79
C LEU A 688 7.66 13.21 11.47
N LEU A 689 8.37 14.09 10.74
CA LEU A 689 9.12 15.20 11.32
C LEU A 689 8.18 16.17 12.04
N SER A 690 7.06 16.55 11.41
CA SER A 690 6.03 17.40 12.02
C SER A 690 5.33 16.71 13.19
N ARG A 691 5.02 15.42 13.10
CA ARG A 691 4.42 14.62 14.18
C ARG A 691 5.39 14.32 15.33
N HIS A 692 6.68 14.17 15.07
CA HIS A 692 7.72 14.00 16.09
C HIS A 692 8.03 15.32 16.80
N TYR A 693 8.10 16.42 16.06
CA TYR A 693 8.26 17.76 16.62
C TYR A 693 7.04 18.14 17.48
N SER A 694 5.82 17.92 16.98
CA SER A 694 4.58 18.21 17.71
C SER A 694 4.41 17.36 18.97
N ARG A 695 4.80 16.08 18.93
CA ARG A 695 4.79 15.18 20.10
C ARG A 695 5.73 15.62 21.22
N SER A 696 6.74 16.42 20.90
CA SER A 696 7.71 16.86 21.91
C SER A 696 7.31 18.17 22.60
N GLN A 697 6.54 19.07 21.96
CA GLN A 697 6.31 20.44 22.48
C GLN A 697 4.99 21.15 22.07
N GLY A 698 4.00 20.51 21.43
CA GLY A 698 2.82 21.21 20.86
C GLY A 698 1.42 20.82 21.40
N ARG A 699 0.39 21.60 21.04
CA ARG A 699 -1.05 21.31 21.26
C ARG A 699 -1.70 20.82 19.97
N LEU A 700 -2.09 19.55 19.92
CA LEU A 700 -2.47 18.86 18.69
C LEU A 700 -3.90 18.33 18.74
N MET A 701 -4.63 18.51 17.63
CA MET A 701 -5.99 18.01 17.44
C MET A 701 -6.10 17.26 16.10
N GLU A 702 -6.69 16.07 16.11
CA GLU A 702 -7.01 15.32 14.90
C GLU A 702 -8.53 15.12 14.79
N ILE A 703 -9.08 15.21 13.59
CA ILE A 703 -10.49 14.98 13.29
C ILE A 703 -10.58 14.06 12.08
N HIS A 704 -11.24 12.92 12.26
CA HIS A 704 -11.30 11.85 11.28
C HIS A 704 -12.74 11.54 10.90
N HIS A 705 -13.01 11.35 9.60
CA HIS A 705 -14.22 10.71 9.07
C HIS A 705 -15.58 11.29 9.53
N LEU A 706 -15.69 12.60 9.77
CA LEU A 706 -16.95 13.22 10.19
C LEU A 706 -17.75 13.84 9.04
N ASN A 707 -19.08 13.77 9.16
CA ASN A 707 -20.05 14.36 8.23
C ASN A 707 -20.55 15.75 8.63
N THR A 708 -20.28 16.18 9.87
CA THR A 708 -20.59 17.51 10.43
C THR A 708 -19.54 17.86 11.49
N PHE A 709 -19.20 19.16 11.63
CA PHE A 709 -18.25 19.58 12.65
C PHE A 709 -18.83 19.34 14.06
N PRO A 710 -18.06 18.75 14.99
CA PRO A 710 -18.53 18.42 16.33
C PRO A 710 -18.87 19.66 17.17
N LYS A 711 -20.16 19.86 17.47
CA LYS A 711 -20.64 20.95 18.35
C LYS A 711 -20.00 20.83 19.72
N GLY A 712 -19.33 21.90 20.15
CA GLY A 712 -18.54 21.97 21.38
C GLY A 712 -17.02 21.91 21.20
N ALA A 713 -16.54 21.31 20.11
CA ALA A 713 -15.10 21.19 19.87
C ALA A 713 -14.43 22.54 19.59
N GLU A 714 -15.21 23.61 19.39
CA GLU A 714 -14.77 24.98 19.14
C GLU A 714 -13.80 25.51 20.21
N ALA A 715 -14.09 25.24 21.49
CA ALA A 715 -13.27 25.72 22.61
C ALA A 715 -11.87 25.11 22.62
N VAL A 716 -11.73 23.90 22.08
CA VAL A 716 -10.47 23.16 22.02
C VAL A 716 -9.70 23.48 20.77
N LEU A 717 -10.41 23.49 19.64
CA LEU A 717 -9.84 23.94 18.39
C LEU A 717 -9.25 25.35 18.54
N GLY A 718 -9.95 26.22 19.29
CA GLY A 718 -9.50 27.56 19.66
C GLY A 718 -8.11 27.63 20.32
N ASN A 719 -7.68 26.53 20.97
CA ASN A 719 -6.40 26.40 21.67
C ASN A 719 -5.42 25.44 20.97
N ALA A 720 -5.81 24.83 19.85
CA ALA A 720 -4.97 23.89 19.11
C ALA A 720 -4.00 24.64 18.19
N GLU A 721 -2.73 24.23 18.21
CA GLU A 721 -1.69 24.80 17.34
C GLU A 721 -1.51 24.01 16.05
N TYR A 722 -1.74 22.69 16.11
CA TYR A 722 -1.60 21.78 14.98
C TYR A 722 -2.87 20.95 14.81
N VAL A 723 -3.50 21.05 13.64
CA VAL A 723 -4.79 20.42 13.35
C VAL A 723 -4.66 19.48 12.17
N PHE A 724 -5.15 18.25 12.31
CA PHE A 724 -5.17 17.24 11.25
C PHE A 724 -6.62 16.86 10.93
N LEU A 725 -6.98 16.90 9.65
CA LEU A 725 -8.32 16.66 9.14
C LEU A 725 -8.25 15.53 8.10
N PHE A 726 -8.81 14.37 8.42
CA PHE A 726 -8.79 13.19 7.55
C PHE A 726 -10.20 12.81 7.14
N ASP A 727 -10.46 12.70 5.83
CA ASP A 727 -11.69 12.17 5.25
C ASP A 727 -12.99 12.81 5.78
N ASN A 728 -12.95 14.11 6.10
CA ASN A 728 -14.10 14.83 6.62
C ASN A 728 -14.99 15.34 5.49
N LEU A 729 -16.23 14.83 5.42
CA LEU A 729 -17.20 15.19 4.39
C LEU A 729 -17.89 16.54 4.64
N PHE A 730 -17.87 17.05 5.88
CA PHE A 730 -18.44 18.38 6.18
C PHE A 730 -17.60 19.54 5.66
N LEU A 731 -16.30 19.33 5.47
CA LEU A 731 -15.34 20.38 5.23
C LEU A 731 -15.41 20.83 3.76
N LYS A 732 -16.15 21.91 3.50
CA LYS A 732 -16.17 22.62 2.22
C LYS A 732 -15.10 23.70 2.16
N SER A 733 -14.78 24.31 3.32
CA SER A 733 -13.67 25.21 3.58
C SER A 733 -13.29 25.23 5.06
N LEU A 734 -12.12 25.77 5.42
CA LEU A 734 -11.74 25.97 6.83
C LEU A 734 -12.69 26.91 7.59
N SER A 735 -13.49 27.72 6.88
CA SER A 735 -14.53 28.54 7.48
C SER A 735 -15.61 27.68 8.18
N ASP A 736 -15.80 26.43 7.75
CA ASP A 736 -16.74 25.49 8.38
C ASP A 736 -16.32 25.07 9.80
N LEU A 737 -15.09 25.39 10.21
CA LEU A 737 -14.58 25.19 11.57
C LEU A 737 -14.88 26.40 12.50
N GLY A 738 -15.34 27.52 11.95
CA GLY A 738 -15.63 28.76 12.68
C GLY A 738 -14.39 29.65 12.91
N ALA A 739 -14.51 30.95 12.59
CA ALA A 739 -13.33 31.82 12.52
C ALA A 739 -12.61 32.07 13.84
N ARG A 740 -13.37 32.14 14.94
CA ARG A 740 -12.81 32.29 16.29
C ARG A 740 -12.01 31.06 16.74
N ASN A 741 -12.28 29.90 16.15
CA ASN A 741 -11.76 28.62 16.62
C ASN A 741 -10.42 28.27 16.01
N ILE A 742 -10.02 28.86 14.88
CA ILE A 742 -8.74 28.55 14.25
C ILE A 742 -7.71 29.69 14.36
N LYS A 743 -7.93 30.61 15.29
CA LYS A 743 -7.08 31.80 15.51
C LYS A 743 -5.67 31.45 15.97
N MET A 744 -5.47 30.33 16.67
CA MET A 744 -4.16 29.88 17.16
C MET A 744 -3.50 28.81 16.27
N MET A 745 -4.19 28.37 15.22
CA MET A 745 -3.75 27.26 14.36
C MET A 745 -2.53 27.67 13.53
N LYS A 746 -1.37 27.10 13.87
CA LYS A 746 -0.09 27.30 13.16
C LYS A 746 0.13 26.29 12.05
N GLY A 747 -0.39 25.06 12.18
CA GLY A 747 -0.26 24.03 11.14
C GLY A 747 -1.58 23.30 10.89
N CYS A 748 -1.90 23.05 9.62
CA CYS A 748 -3.09 22.32 9.20
C CYS A 748 -2.76 21.28 8.13
N TRP A 749 -3.22 20.03 8.33
CA TRP A 749 -3.09 18.92 7.38
C TRP A 749 -4.47 18.43 6.99
N ILE A 750 -4.73 18.35 5.69
CA ILE A 750 -6.01 17.97 5.13
C ILE A 750 -5.80 16.81 4.16
N GLU A 751 -6.37 15.66 4.47
CA GLU A 751 -6.31 14.46 3.63
C GLU A 751 -7.70 13.98 3.28
N GLY A 752 -7.94 13.63 2.02
CA GLY A 752 -9.15 12.91 1.61
C GLY A 752 -10.47 13.67 1.82
N CYS A 753 -10.43 14.97 2.11
CA CYS A 753 -11.61 15.82 2.32
C CYS A 753 -12.27 16.17 0.97
N GLN A 754 -13.07 15.26 0.43
CA GLN A 754 -13.54 15.29 -0.95
C GLN A 754 -14.47 16.47 -1.29
N ASN A 755 -15.15 17.04 -0.30
CA ASN A 755 -16.11 18.15 -0.47
C ASN A 755 -15.46 19.54 -0.40
N MET A 756 -14.17 19.61 -0.11
CA MET A 756 -13.46 20.87 0.04
C MET A 756 -13.37 21.60 -1.30
N GLY A 757 -14.07 22.73 -1.43
CA GLY A 757 -14.12 23.52 -2.66
C GLY A 757 -13.09 24.65 -2.69
N SER A 758 -12.81 25.23 -1.52
CA SER A 758 -11.76 26.24 -1.30
C SER A 758 -11.14 26.07 0.10
N VAL A 759 -9.93 26.56 0.31
CA VAL A 759 -9.30 26.55 1.66
C VAL A 759 -10.00 27.51 2.60
N ILE A 760 -10.34 28.71 2.13
CA ILE A 760 -11.11 29.71 2.88
C ILE A 760 -12.34 30.08 2.05
N GLY A 761 -13.52 30.15 2.67
CA GLY A 761 -14.77 30.53 2.00
C GLY A 761 -14.83 32.03 1.70
N MET A 762 -15.53 32.43 0.62
CA MET A 762 -15.67 33.83 0.19
C MET A 762 -16.86 34.55 0.86
N ASP A 763 -17.07 34.34 2.15
CA ASP A 763 -18.16 35.02 2.85
C ASP A 763 -17.70 36.42 3.29
N ASP A 764 -18.36 37.46 2.80
CA ASP A 764 -18.06 38.91 3.00
C ASP A 764 -18.26 39.41 4.44
N SER A 765 -18.31 38.48 5.42
CA SER A 765 -18.45 38.81 6.84
C SER A 765 -17.11 39.30 7.42
N VAL A 766 -17.15 40.33 8.28
CA VAL A 766 -15.96 40.89 8.95
C VAL A 766 -15.16 39.83 9.73
N GLU A 767 -15.80 38.76 10.21
CA GLU A 767 -15.15 37.65 10.92
C GLU A 767 -14.27 36.76 10.03
N SER A 768 -14.47 36.75 8.70
CA SER A 768 -13.64 35.93 7.79
C SER A 768 -12.22 36.49 7.65
N SER A 769 -12.01 37.79 7.88
CA SER A 769 -10.73 38.50 7.72
C SER A 769 -9.60 38.05 8.67
N GLU A 770 -9.93 37.42 9.81
CA GLU A 770 -8.93 36.88 10.75
C GLU A 770 -8.55 35.41 10.47
N LEU A 771 -9.29 34.73 9.59
CA LEU A 771 -9.17 33.30 9.35
C LEU A 771 -7.85 32.94 8.66
N GLY A 772 -7.01 32.12 9.31
CA GLY A 772 -5.73 31.68 8.73
C GLY A 772 -4.55 32.64 8.98
N ASN A 773 -4.76 33.73 9.72
CA ASN A 773 -3.68 34.66 10.06
C ASN A 773 -2.57 34.01 10.91
N ALA A 774 -2.84 33.00 11.74
CA ALA A 774 -1.78 32.31 12.48
C ALA A 774 -1.14 31.15 11.71
N LEU A 775 -1.70 30.80 10.54
CA LEU A 775 -1.33 29.58 9.83
C LEU A 775 0.04 29.75 9.15
N GLU A 776 1.01 28.95 9.58
CA GLU A 776 2.36 28.91 9.04
C GLU A 776 2.58 27.69 8.13
N ILE A 777 1.89 26.57 8.35
CA ILE A 777 2.03 25.32 7.59
C ILE A 777 0.67 24.83 7.11
N LEU A 778 0.54 24.57 5.81
CA LEU A 778 -0.66 24.00 5.21
C LEU A 778 -0.29 22.84 4.28
N TRP A 779 -0.88 21.68 4.52
CA TRP A 779 -0.74 20.49 3.68
C TRP A 779 -2.11 20.00 3.24
N ILE A 780 -2.29 19.76 1.94
CA ILE A 780 -3.53 19.27 1.36
C ILE A 780 -3.22 18.15 0.38
N SER A 781 -3.81 16.97 0.61
CA SER A 781 -3.74 15.83 -0.29
C SER A 781 -5.12 15.21 -0.55
N ASN A 782 -5.33 14.69 -1.76
CA ASN A 782 -6.54 13.98 -2.17
C ASN A 782 -7.85 14.80 -2.03
N ALA A 783 -7.79 16.13 -2.17
CA ALA A 783 -8.94 17.03 -2.12
C ALA A 783 -9.56 17.22 -3.53
N PHE A 784 -10.34 16.24 -3.99
CA PHE A 784 -10.87 16.17 -5.36
C PHE A 784 -11.77 17.34 -5.80
N SER A 785 -12.40 18.05 -4.87
CA SER A 785 -13.26 19.21 -5.18
C SER A 785 -12.54 20.55 -5.11
N LEU A 786 -11.28 20.57 -4.70
CA LEU A 786 -10.56 21.81 -4.42
C LEU A 786 -10.32 22.57 -5.74
N ARG A 787 -10.90 23.76 -5.85
CA ARG A 787 -10.76 24.62 -7.04
C ARG A 787 -9.83 25.81 -6.79
N ARG A 788 -9.60 26.18 -5.52
CA ARG A 788 -8.81 27.37 -5.13
C ARG A 788 -8.14 27.13 -3.76
N VAL A 789 -6.86 27.48 -3.66
CA VAL A 789 -6.09 27.40 -2.40
C VAL A 789 -6.03 28.74 -1.67
N TYR A 790 -6.07 29.86 -2.39
CA TYR A 790 -5.71 31.17 -1.83
C TYR A 790 -6.92 32.05 -1.46
N SER A 791 -6.81 32.76 -0.33
CA SER A 791 -7.58 33.96 0.03
C SER A 791 -6.64 35.00 0.65
N GLU A 792 -7.07 36.26 0.73
CA GLU A 792 -6.28 37.40 1.26
C GLU A 792 -5.73 37.19 2.68
N ASN A 793 -6.20 36.17 3.41
CA ASN A 793 -6.02 36.00 4.86
C ASN A 793 -4.92 34.99 5.24
N LEU A 794 -4.20 34.41 4.27
CA LEU A 794 -3.11 33.45 4.51
C LEU A 794 -1.72 34.11 4.62
N GLN A 795 -1.62 35.40 4.91
CA GLN A 795 -0.39 36.19 4.80
C GLN A 795 0.82 35.69 5.62
N ASN A 796 0.58 34.86 6.64
CA ASN A 796 1.64 34.30 7.50
C ASN A 796 2.12 32.91 7.10
N LEU A 797 1.57 32.34 6.03
CA LEU A 797 1.93 31.00 5.58
C LEU A 797 3.40 30.93 5.14
N LYS A 798 4.15 30.01 5.75
CA LYS A 798 5.56 29.71 5.44
C LYS A 798 5.70 28.45 4.60
N CYS A 799 4.86 27.43 4.81
CA CYS A 799 4.95 26.16 4.08
C CYS A 799 3.60 25.79 3.47
N LEU A 800 3.59 25.52 2.17
CA LEU A 800 2.41 25.07 1.42
C LEU A 800 2.73 23.80 0.63
N TYR A 801 1.99 22.73 0.92
CA TYR A 801 2.11 21.44 0.25
C TYR A 801 0.77 21.03 -0.36
N LEU A 802 0.79 20.70 -1.64
CA LEU A 802 -0.40 20.41 -2.44
C LEU A 802 -0.18 19.13 -3.26
N ASP A 803 -1.06 18.15 -3.08
CA ASP A 803 -0.93 16.81 -3.65
C ASP A 803 -2.28 16.28 -4.15
N CYS A 804 -2.35 15.68 -5.35
CA CYS A 804 -3.54 14.99 -5.88
C CYS A 804 -4.87 15.77 -5.78
N CYS A 805 -4.94 17.05 -6.23
CA CYS A 805 -6.20 17.83 -6.25
C CYS A 805 -6.64 18.20 -7.70
N PRO A 806 -7.24 17.28 -8.46
CA PRO A 806 -7.38 17.38 -9.93
C PRO A 806 -8.27 18.52 -10.45
N LYS A 807 -9.12 19.14 -9.63
CA LYS A 807 -9.97 20.29 -10.03
C LYS A 807 -9.33 21.65 -9.79
N LEU A 808 -8.14 21.71 -9.19
CA LEU A 808 -7.41 22.94 -8.98
C LEU A 808 -6.79 23.36 -10.31
N SER A 809 -7.28 24.45 -10.89
CA SER A 809 -6.72 24.98 -12.13
C SER A 809 -5.61 26.00 -11.89
N ARG A 810 -5.48 26.56 -10.68
CA ARG A 810 -4.53 27.63 -10.30
C ARG A 810 -4.21 27.59 -8.80
N VAL A 811 -2.96 27.87 -8.43
CA VAL A 811 -2.55 27.94 -7.02
C VAL A 811 -2.71 29.35 -6.46
N PHE A 812 -2.28 30.39 -7.21
CA PHE A 812 -2.31 31.80 -6.78
C PHE A 812 -3.19 32.69 -7.68
N SER A 813 -3.81 33.72 -7.10
CA SER A 813 -4.51 34.81 -7.82
C SER A 813 -3.73 36.11 -7.72
N SER A 814 -3.70 36.89 -8.80
CA SER A 814 -2.76 38.01 -9.04
C SER A 814 -2.80 39.20 -8.06
N SER A 815 -3.78 39.30 -7.17
CA SER A 815 -3.94 40.47 -6.30
C SER A 815 -3.18 40.40 -4.97
N HIS A 816 -2.84 39.20 -4.46
CA HIS A 816 -2.18 39.06 -3.16
C HIS A 816 -1.28 37.81 -3.12
N LEU A 817 0.03 38.00 -3.14
CA LEU A 817 1.02 36.92 -3.04
C LEU A 817 1.40 36.67 -1.57
N LEU A 818 1.66 35.40 -1.22
CA LEU A 818 2.09 34.99 0.11
C LEU A 818 3.52 35.44 0.42
N GLN A 819 3.67 36.66 0.94
CA GLN A 819 4.98 37.28 1.14
C GLN A 819 5.89 36.51 2.12
N LYS A 820 5.34 35.76 3.08
CA LYS A 820 6.10 34.97 4.06
C LYS A 820 6.37 33.52 3.64
N LEU A 821 5.92 33.10 2.47
CA LEU A 821 6.07 31.71 2.02
C LEU A 821 7.55 31.37 1.83
N GLU A 822 8.02 30.31 2.49
CA GLU A 822 9.38 29.78 2.45
C GLU A 822 9.46 28.46 1.66
N ILE A 823 8.43 27.60 1.74
CA ILE A 823 8.39 26.29 1.06
C ILE A 823 7.08 26.14 0.28
N LEU A 824 7.19 25.78 -1.00
CA LEU A 824 6.06 25.44 -1.86
C LEU A 824 6.31 24.10 -2.55
N HIS A 825 5.39 23.16 -2.40
CA HIS A 825 5.41 21.86 -3.08
C HIS A 825 4.05 21.59 -3.74
N VAL A 826 4.06 21.27 -5.04
CA VAL A 826 2.87 20.94 -5.82
C VAL A 826 3.09 19.65 -6.63
N LYS A 827 2.19 18.65 -6.48
CA LYS A 827 2.30 17.33 -7.13
C LYS A 827 0.98 16.77 -7.69
N PHE A 828 1.04 16.07 -8.83
CA PHE A 828 -0.07 15.32 -9.47
C PHE A 828 -1.29 16.19 -9.83
N TYR A 829 -1.11 17.13 -10.77
CA TYR A 829 -2.20 17.99 -11.27
C TYR A 829 -2.31 17.92 -12.79
N GLU A 830 -3.36 17.25 -13.27
CA GLU A 830 -3.56 17.03 -14.72
C GLU A 830 -3.83 18.31 -15.52
N ASN A 831 -4.45 19.32 -14.90
CA ASN A 831 -5.00 20.50 -15.61
C ASN A 831 -4.38 21.85 -15.18
N LEU A 832 -3.32 21.86 -14.36
CA LEU A 832 -2.69 23.10 -13.90
C LEU A 832 -1.80 23.69 -15.00
N GLU A 833 -2.29 24.71 -15.71
CA GLU A 833 -1.56 25.34 -16.82
C GLU A 833 -0.50 26.36 -16.36
N THR A 834 -0.79 27.14 -15.32
CA THR A 834 0.13 28.13 -14.75
C THR A 834 0.00 28.16 -13.23
N LEU A 835 1.09 28.44 -12.51
CA LEU A 835 1.03 28.66 -11.06
C LEU A 835 0.41 30.04 -10.71
N PHE A 836 0.64 31.05 -11.58
CA PHE A 836 0.24 32.46 -11.41
C PHE A 836 -0.45 32.97 -12.68
N LYS A 837 -1.29 34.00 -12.56
CA LYS A 837 -2.04 34.57 -13.70
C LYS A 837 -1.13 35.46 -14.56
N ASP A 838 -1.28 35.35 -15.88
CA ASP A 838 -0.50 35.96 -16.98
C ASP A 838 -0.40 37.49 -17.06
N ASP A 839 -0.80 38.23 -16.02
CA ASP A 839 -0.63 39.68 -15.98
C ASP A 839 0.30 40.06 -14.84
N VAL A 840 1.29 40.89 -15.20
CA VAL A 840 2.18 41.69 -14.34
C VAL A 840 3.56 41.07 -14.07
N GLU A 841 4.56 41.63 -14.75
CA GLU A 841 6.02 41.44 -14.61
C GLU A 841 6.59 41.79 -13.20
N GLU A 842 5.74 42.02 -12.19
CA GLU A 842 6.12 42.52 -10.85
C GLU A 842 5.75 41.58 -9.69
N GLN A 843 5.18 40.40 -9.96
CA GLN A 843 4.74 39.46 -8.91
C GLN A 843 5.93 38.76 -8.21
N LYS A 844 6.15 39.06 -6.91
CA LYS A 844 7.30 38.57 -6.11
C LYS A 844 6.90 37.77 -4.86
N LEU A 845 7.54 36.62 -4.66
CA LEU A 845 7.56 35.82 -3.43
C LEU A 845 8.94 35.95 -2.73
N PRO A 846 9.15 36.99 -1.91
CA PRO A 846 10.47 37.41 -1.46
C PRO A 846 11.15 36.43 -0.50
N ASN A 847 10.41 35.58 0.20
CA ASN A 847 10.94 34.66 1.22
C ASN A 847 11.01 33.21 0.76
N LEU A 848 10.55 32.87 -0.45
CA LEU A 848 10.48 31.48 -0.89
C LEU A 848 11.89 30.93 -1.06
N ARG A 849 12.22 29.89 -0.30
CA ARG A 849 13.51 29.20 -0.27
C ARG A 849 13.47 27.87 -1.00
N THR A 850 12.34 27.17 -0.97
CA THR A 850 12.19 25.85 -1.62
C THR A 850 10.95 25.81 -2.50
N LEU A 851 11.15 25.48 -3.78
CA LEU A 851 10.07 25.21 -4.73
C LEU A 851 10.24 23.80 -5.30
N ARG A 852 9.23 22.95 -5.11
CA ARG A 852 9.15 21.60 -5.70
C ARG A 852 7.89 21.43 -6.55
N LEU A 853 8.05 21.06 -7.81
CA LEU A 853 6.96 20.85 -8.76
C LEU A 853 7.11 19.49 -9.42
N TRP A 854 6.11 18.62 -9.32
CA TRP A 854 6.26 17.24 -9.82
C TRP A 854 4.98 16.68 -10.44
N GLU A 855 5.06 16.06 -11.63
CA GLU A 855 3.92 15.46 -12.35
C GLU A 855 2.79 16.47 -12.63
N LEU A 856 3.15 17.56 -13.33
CA LEU A 856 2.23 18.63 -13.74
C LEU A 856 2.17 18.70 -15.28
N PRO A 857 1.44 17.79 -15.96
CA PRO A 857 1.49 17.62 -17.41
C PRO A 857 1.05 18.84 -18.22
N ALA A 858 0.17 19.68 -17.68
CA ALA A 858 -0.32 20.88 -18.36
C ALA A 858 0.50 22.16 -18.09
N LEU A 859 1.47 22.13 -17.16
CA LEU A 859 2.17 23.34 -16.71
C LEU A 859 3.05 23.92 -17.81
N LYS A 860 2.81 25.17 -18.20
CA LYS A 860 3.53 25.88 -19.27
C LYS A 860 4.63 26.82 -18.77
N CYS A 861 4.40 27.50 -17.64
CA CYS A 861 5.33 28.45 -17.03
C CYS A 861 5.15 28.56 -15.49
N ILE A 862 6.20 29.00 -14.79
CA ILE A 862 6.16 29.28 -13.35
C ILE A 862 5.72 30.73 -13.08
N GLY A 863 6.16 31.73 -13.84
CA GLY A 863 5.55 33.08 -13.84
C GLY A 863 5.63 33.92 -12.54
N CYS A 864 6.63 33.74 -11.67
CA CYS A 864 6.81 34.55 -10.45
C CYS A 864 8.28 34.79 -10.07
N ILE A 865 8.58 35.93 -9.45
CA ILE A 865 9.91 36.33 -8.96
C ILE A 865 10.16 35.75 -7.56
N MET A 866 11.25 35.03 -7.37
CA MET A 866 11.56 34.33 -6.11
C MET A 866 13.00 34.63 -5.65
N PRO A 867 13.32 35.84 -5.15
CA PRO A 867 14.70 36.28 -4.92
C PRO A 867 15.47 35.49 -3.85
N SER A 868 14.76 34.84 -2.92
CA SER A 868 15.37 34.08 -1.82
C SER A 868 15.42 32.58 -2.07
N LEU A 869 15.11 32.14 -3.30
CA LEU A 869 15.03 30.73 -3.65
C LEU A 869 16.41 30.09 -3.49
N GLN A 870 16.49 29.00 -2.73
CA GLN A 870 17.69 28.20 -2.47
C GLN A 870 17.62 26.84 -3.18
N LEU A 871 16.44 26.20 -3.19
CA LEU A 871 16.20 24.91 -3.85
C LEU A 871 15.06 25.03 -4.85
N LEU A 872 15.34 24.69 -6.10
CA LEU A 872 14.35 24.55 -7.16
C LEU A 872 14.40 23.13 -7.72
N GLU A 873 13.29 22.40 -7.60
CA GLU A 873 13.16 21.04 -8.11
C GLU A 873 11.89 20.91 -8.95
N VAL A 874 12.03 20.53 -10.21
CA VAL A 874 10.93 20.38 -11.16
C VAL A 874 11.06 19.02 -11.86
N GLY A 875 9.99 18.23 -11.92
CA GLY A 875 10.02 16.93 -12.58
C GLY A 875 8.70 16.53 -13.24
N GLU A 876 8.77 15.79 -14.34
CA GLU A 876 7.57 15.26 -15.03
C GLU A 876 6.58 16.36 -15.45
N CYS A 877 7.10 17.52 -15.87
CA CYS A 877 6.33 18.67 -16.38
C CYS A 877 6.59 18.85 -17.89
N PRO A 878 6.01 18.01 -18.77
CA PRO A 878 6.37 17.95 -20.19
C PRO A 878 6.07 19.22 -21.00
N MET A 879 5.13 20.07 -20.59
CA MET A 879 4.75 21.31 -21.30
C MET A 879 5.51 22.55 -20.85
N LEU A 880 6.37 22.45 -19.81
CA LEU A 880 7.07 23.60 -19.24
C LEU A 880 8.16 24.10 -20.20
N GLY A 881 8.07 25.36 -20.64
CA GLY A 881 9.00 25.93 -21.62
C GLY A 881 10.30 26.48 -21.02
N HIS A 882 10.23 27.05 -19.81
CA HIS A 882 11.37 27.61 -19.08
C HIS A 882 11.11 27.52 -17.56
N VAL A 883 12.18 27.59 -16.76
CA VAL A 883 12.07 27.53 -15.28
C VAL A 883 12.28 28.89 -14.64
N LEU A 884 13.11 29.75 -15.26
CA LEU A 884 13.45 31.09 -14.78
C LEU A 884 13.34 32.11 -15.94
N THR A 885 13.05 33.37 -15.61
CA THR A 885 12.88 34.47 -16.58
C THR A 885 13.99 35.53 -16.37
N SER A 886 14.53 36.10 -17.46
CA SER A 886 15.69 37.01 -17.44
C SER A 886 15.38 38.33 -16.72
N GLY A 887 16.34 38.84 -15.95
CA GLY A 887 16.20 40.05 -15.13
C GLY A 887 15.76 39.78 -13.68
N LEU A 888 15.43 38.53 -13.35
CA LEU A 888 14.77 38.13 -12.11
C LEU A 888 15.40 36.86 -11.50
N VAL A 889 16.72 36.72 -11.67
CA VAL A 889 17.49 35.54 -11.29
C VAL A 889 17.64 35.43 -9.75
N PRO A 890 17.34 34.27 -9.14
CA PRO A 890 17.44 34.09 -7.68
C PRO A 890 18.90 34.00 -7.22
N GLU A 891 19.48 35.11 -6.76
CA GLU A 891 20.89 35.18 -6.36
C GLU A 891 21.29 34.19 -5.25
N LYS A 892 20.32 33.71 -4.46
CA LYS A 892 20.52 32.75 -3.35
C LYS A 892 20.34 31.29 -3.75
N LEU A 893 20.10 30.97 -5.03
CA LEU A 893 19.85 29.60 -5.46
C LEU A 893 21.08 28.75 -5.25
N GLU A 894 20.96 27.67 -4.48
CA GLU A 894 22.02 26.72 -4.13
C GLU A 894 21.89 25.43 -4.93
N VAL A 895 20.65 24.97 -5.17
CA VAL A 895 20.36 23.68 -5.82
C VAL A 895 19.27 23.83 -6.88
N LEU A 896 19.57 23.38 -8.10
CA LEU A 896 18.65 23.34 -9.24
C LEU A 896 18.51 21.90 -9.75
N LYS A 897 17.30 21.36 -9.74
CA LYS A 897 16.99 20.01 -10.24
C LYS A 897 15.83 20.08 -11.24
N VAL A 898 16.02 19.60 -12.46
CA VAL A 898 14.99 19.59 -13.51
C VAL A 898 14.98 18.23 -14.21
N LYS A 899 13.83 17.56 -14.25
CA LYS A 899 13.68 16.19 -14.76
C LYS A 899 12.49 16.04 -15.70
N ASN A 900 12.67 15.40 -16.86
CA ASN A 900 11.59 15.01 -17.78
C ASN A 900 10.66 16.18 -18.21
N CYS A 901 11.22 17.39 -18.38
CA CYS A 901 10.51 18.56 -18.92
C CYS A 901 10.75 18.69 -20.44
N HIS A 902 9.90 18.04 -21.24
CA HIS A 902 10.15 17.83 -22.67
C HIS A 902 10.06 19.10 -23.55
N ALA A 903 9.26 20.08 -23.16
CA ALA A 903 9.13 21.34 -23.88
C ALA A 903 10.23 22.36 -23.56
N LEU A 904 11.02 22.13 -22.52
CA LEU A 904 12.00 23.07 -21.98
C LEU A 904 13.18 23.22 -22.93
N ASP A 905 13.32 24.40 -23.54
CA ASP A 905 14.38 24.72 -24.49
C ASP A 905 15.50 25.61 -23.90
N LYS A 906 15.19 26.32 -22.81
CA LYS A 906 16.11 27.16 -22.03
C LYS A 906 15.78 27.08 -20.54
N ILE A 907 16.82 27.17 -19.69
CA ILE A 907 16.62 27.29 -18.24
C ILE A 907 16.20 28.72 -17.88
N LEU A 908 16.83 29.71 -18.54
CA LEU A 908 16.55 31.15 -18.41
C LEU A 908 15.98 31.71 -19.73
N GLU A 909 14.82 32.37 -19.66
CA GLU A 909 14.17 33.03 -20.81
C GLU A 909 14.55 34.52 -20.91
N GLY A 910 15.26 34.95 -21.97
CA GLY A 910 15.46 36.38 -22.33
C GLY A 910 16.82 36.73 -22.96
N VAL A 911 17.12 38.04 -23.14
CA VAL A 911 18.27 38.52 -23.95
C VAL A 911 19.58 38.47 -23.15
N ALA A 912 20.60 37.80 -23.71
CA ALA A 912 21.89 37.54 -23.08
C ALA A 912 22.78 38.79 -22.92
N SER A 913 23.36 39.00 -21.75
CA SER A 913 24.82 39.22 -21.56
C SER A 913 25.25 39.49 -20.11
N ASP A 914 24.45 40.15 -19.26
CA ASP A 914 24.91 40.55 -17.90
C ASP A 914 24.17 39.92 -16.71
N TYR A 915 22.97 39.36 -16.89
CA TYR A 915 22.07 38.95 -15.80
C TYR A 915 21.97 37.44 -15.55
N ASN A 916 22.82 36.62 -16.16
CA ASN A 916 22.76 35.15 -16.03
C ASN A 916 23.60 34.57 -14.87
N LYS A 917 24.02 35.42 -13.93
CA LYS A 917 24.87 35.04 -12.81
C LYS A 917 24.04 34.50 -11.65
N LEU A 918 24.31 33.26 -11.26
CA LEU A 918 23.79 32.58 -10.08
C LEU A 918 24.93 32.35 -9.08
N PRO A 919 25.29 33.36 -8.25
CA PRO A 919 26.54 33.35 -7.48
C PRO A 919 26.61 32.27 -6.40
N GLN A 920 25.46 31.81 -5.87
CA GLN A 920 25.39 30.79 -4.81
C GLN A 920 25.14 29.37 -5.31
N LEU A 921 24.94 29.17 -6.62
CA LEU A 921 24.52 27.88 -7.17
C LEU A 921 25.64 26.86 -7.05
N GLY A 922 25.41 25.85 -6.20
CA GLY A 922 26.35 24.79 -5.86
C GLY A 922 26.03 23.46 -6.52
N GLU A 923 24.75 23.15 -6.79
CA GLU A 923 24.32 21.89 -7.40
C GLU A 923 23.35 22.09 -8.55
N VAL A 924 23.61 21.45 -9.69
CA VAL A 924 22.72 21.44 -10.86
C VAL A 924 22.52 20.02 -11.34
N HIS A 925 21.26 19.57 -11.43
CA HIS A 925 20.89 18.25 -11.94
C HIS A 925 19.81 18.40 -13.02
N LEU A 926 20.15 18.05 -14.26
CA LEU A 926 19.27 18.15 -15.42
C LEU A 926 19.09 16.75 -16.02
N GLN A 927 17.87 16.28 -16.22
CA GLN A 927 17.58 14.96 -16.78
C GLN A 927 16.40 15.01 -17.75
N GLY A 928 16.50 14.40 -18.93
CA GLY A 928 15.37 14.24 -19.85
C GLY A 928 14.83 15.55 -20.40
N LEU A 929 15.73 16.44 -20.89
CA LEU A 929 15.40 17.76 -21.45
C LEU A 929 15.77 17.81 -22.94
N PRO A 930 14.98 17.17 -23.84
CA PRO A 930 15.34 16.98 -25.24
C PRO A 930 15.42 18.26 -26.06
N LYS A 931 14.78 19.36 -25.64
CA LYS A 931 14.81 20.65 -26.35
C LYS A 931 15.89 21.62 -25.87
N LEU A 932 16.54 21.33 -24.74
CA LEU A 932 17.50 22.23 -24.12
C LEU A 932 18.75 22.37 -25.00
N THR A 933 19.05 23.59 -25.45
CA THR A 933 20.19 23.86 -26.36
C THR A 933 21.45 24.37 -25.65
N SER A 934 21.28 25.08 -24.53
CA SER A 934 22.36 25.55 -23.65
C SER A 934 21.85 25.74 -22.22
N ILE A 935 22.70 25.54 -21.21
CA ILE A 935 22.36 25.80 -19.79
C ILE A 935 22.30 27.32 -19.53
N GLY A 936 23.21 28.08 -20.14
CA GLY A 936 23.14 29.55 -20.19
C GLY A 936 23.26 30.26 -18.84
N ILE A 937 23.81 29.60 -17.80
CA ILE A 937 23.97 30.10 -16.42
C ILE A 937 25.46 30.24 -16.08
N GLU A 938 25.83 31.34 -15.42
CA GLU A 938 27.14 31.50 -14.79
C GLU A 938 27.06 31.20 -13.29
N ALA A 939 27.72 30.13 -12.82
CA ALA A 939 27.66 29.69 -11.42
C ALA A 939 29.08 29.49 -10.84
N PRO A 940 29.68 30.50 -10.19
CA PRO A 940 31.08 30.46 -9.73
C PRO A 940 31.32 29.51 -8.54
N LEU A 941 30.29 29.21 -7.74
CA LEU A 941 30.37 28.30 -6.58
C LEU A 941 29.91 26.88 -6.87
N LEU A 942 29.70 26.54 -8.15
CA LEU A 942 29.19 25.23 -8.57
C LEU A 942 30.15 24.11 -8.13
N ARG A 943 29.64 23.16 -7.34
CA ARG A 943 30.35 21.98 -6.83
C ARG A 943 29.90 20.69 -7.50
N SER A 944 28.63 20.56 -7.86
CA SER A 944 28.07 19.38 -8.51
C SER A 944 27.28 19.77 -9.75
N LEU A 945 27.61 19.16 -10.89
CA LEU A 945 26.91 19.32 -12.15
C LEU A 945 26.59 17.95 -12.74
N GLU A 946 25.30 17.62 -12.79
CA GLU A 946 24.77 16.40 -13.38
C GLU A 946 23.83 16.75 -14.54
N VAL A 947 24.09 16.22 -15.73
CA VAL A 947 23.27 16.42 -16.93
C VAL A 947 23.05 15.08 -17.61
N ARG A 948 21.81 14.76 -17.96
CA ARG A 948 21.43 13.47 -18.54
C ARG A 948 20.31 13.62 -19.57
N ASP A 949 20.38 12.90 -20.69
CA ASP A 949 19.30 12.83 -21.69
C ASP A 949 18.86 14.22 -22.23
N CYS A 950 19.83 15.14 -22.44
CA CYS A 950 19.62 16.47 -23.02
C CYS A 950 20.16 16.50 -24.46
N SER A 951 19.39 15.96 -25.41
CA SER A 951 19.89 15.60 -26.74
C SER A 951 20.28 16.78 -27.65
N LEU A 952 19.67 17.97 -27.50
CA LEU A 952 20.00 19.16 -28.28
C LEU A 952 21.06 20.07 -27.63
N LEU A 953 21.59 19.70 -26.45
CA LEU A 953 22.57 20.52 -25.74
C LEU A 953 23.90 20.52 -26.48
N ILE A 954 24.40 21.71 -26.88
CA ILE A 954 25.64 21.84 -27.67
C ILE A 954 26.86 22.10 -26.77
N HIS A 955 26.68 22.90 -25.72
CA HIS A 955 27.69 23.19 -24.70
C HIS A 955 27.07 23.16 -23.30
N VAL A 956 27.84 22.71 -22.30
CA VAL A 956 27.37 22.67 -20.90
C VAL A 956 27.50 24.06 -20.27
N ILE A 957 28.66 24.70 -20.37
CA ILE A 957 28.89 26.08 -19.91
C ILE A 957 29.60 26.89 -21.00
N SER A 958 29.06 28.07 -21.34
CA SER A 958 29.59 28.98 -22.36
C SER A 958 30.14 30.30 -21.78
N SER A 959 30.34 30.38 -20.46
CA SER A 959 30.81 31.58 -19.77
C SER A 959 32.32 31.75 -19.85
N THR A 960 32.77 33.01 -19.76
CA THR A 960 34.20 33.37 -19.67
C THR A 960 34.85 32.92 -18.36
N HIS A 961 34.04 32.58 -17.34
CA HIS A 961 34.48 32.12 -16.03
C HIS A 961 34.22 30.62 -15.87
N LYS A 962 35.26 29.83 -15.58
CA LYS A 962 35.17 28.39 -15.29
C LYS A 962 34.81 28.16 -13.81
N PRO A 963 34.03 27.11 -13.46
CA PRO A 963 33.66 26.82 -12.07
C PRO A 963 34.81 26.12 -11.32
N GLU A 964 35.76 26.88 -10.77
CA GLU A 964 36.97 26.34 -10.10
C GLU A 964 36.66 25.44 -8.88
N ASN A 965 35.47 25.58 -8.30
CA ASN A 965 34.99 24.81 -7.15
C ASN A 965 34.27 23.51 -7.52
N LEU A 966 34.20 23.16 -8.82
CA LEU A 966 33.46 21.98 -9.28
C LEU A 966 34.17 20.71 -8.78
N GLU A 967 33.50 19.93 -7.93
CA GLU A 967 33.98 18.66 -7.36
C GLU A 967 33.46 17.46 -8.16
N VAL A 968 32.22 17.52 -8.64
CA VAL A 968 31.51 16.43 -9.34
C VAL A 968 30.95 16.92 -10.67
N LEU A 969 31.35 16.28 -11.76
CA LEU A 969 30.83 16.50 -13.11
C LEU A 969 30.31 15.19 -13.69
N LYS A 970 29.02 15.08 -13.97
CA LYS A 970 28.40 13.92 -14.64
C LYS A 970 27.59 14.39 -15.83
N VAL A 971 27.94 13.97 -17.05
CA VAL A 971 27.21 14.31 -18.26
C VAL A 971 26.96 13.04 -19.06
N ARG A 972 25.69 12.71 -19.32
CA ARG A 972 25.30 11.44 -19.95
C ARG A 972 24.27 11.62 -21.06
N PHE A 973 24.38 10.84 -22.14
CA PHE A 973 23.37 10.74 -23.20
C PHE A 973 22.94 12.11 -23.80
N CYS A 974 23.92 13.00 -24.04
CA CYS A 974 23.71 14.31 -24.67
C CYS A 974 24.33 14.29 -26.09
N ASP A 975 23.54 13.87 -27.07
CA ASP A 975 24.02 13.49 -28.42
C ASP A 975 24.70 14.63 -29.20
N ASN A 976 24.26 15.87 -29.04
CA ASN A 976 24.78 17.02 -29.78
C ASN A 976 25.87 17.80 -29.05
N LEU A 977 26.31 17.34 -27.89
CA LEU A 977 27.28 18.07 -27.08
C LEU A 977 28.67 18.05 -27.73
N GLU A 978 29.21 19.22 -28.10
CA GLU A 978 30.49 19.36 -28.81
C GLU A 978 31.65 19.72 -27.88
N THR A 979 31.41 20.59 -26.89
CA THR A 979 32.39 20.89 -25.82
C THR A 979 31.69 21.05 -24.47
N LEU A 980 32.36 20.70 -23.37
CA LEU A 980 31.83 20.92 -22.02
C LEU A 980 31.93 22.40 -21.62
N PHE A 981 33.11 22.98 -21.78
CA PHE A 981 33.40 24.39 -21.51
C PHE A 981 33.83 25.09 -22.80
N ALA A 982 33.11 26.13 -23.23
CA ALA A 982 33.41 26.92 -24.42
C ALA A 982 33.88 28.34 -24.05
N GLY A 983 35.03 28.80 -24.58
CA GLY A 983 35.37 30.24 -24.62
C GLY A 983 36.58 30.80 -23.85
N THR A 984 37.63 30.05 -23.47
CA THR A 984 38.79 30.63 -22.73
C THR A 984 40.13 30.50 -23.46
N SER A 985 40.84 31.62 -23.63
CA SER A 985 42.21 31.71 -24.16
C SER A 985 43.32 31.54 -23.09
N GLU A 986 42.94 31.45 -21.81
CA GLU A 986 43.85 31.17 -20.69
C GLU A 986 43.48 29.82 -20.05
N ASP A 987 44.46 28.93 -19.93
CA ASP A 987 44.31 27.54 -19.51
C ASP A 987 44.20 27.43 -17.97
N CYS A 988 43.18 28.06 -17.39
CA CYS A 988 42.86 27.87 -15.98
C CYS A 988 42.17 26.50 -15.81
N GLY A 989 42.83 25.55 -15.14
CA GLY A 989 42.31 24.20 -14.86
C GLY A 989 41.11 24.19 -13.89
N LEU A 990 40.56 23.00 -13.60
CA LEU A 990 39.50 22.81 -12.58
C LEU A 990 40.08 22.13 -11.32
N PRO A 991 40.77 22.86 -10.42
CA PRO A 991 41.61 22.25 -9.39
C PRO A 991 40.86 21.40 -8.35
N SER A 992 39.58 21.69 -8.10
CA SER A 992 38.75 21.01 -7.09
C SER A 992 38.06 19.74 -7.61
N LEU A 993 38.18 19.45 -8.90
CA LEU A 993 37.44 18.38 -9.55
C LEU A 993 37.96 17.01 -9.10
N ASP A 994 37.07 16.23 -8.49
CA ASP A 994 37.39 14.93 -7.90
C ASP A 994 36.75 13.78 -8.70
N THR A 995 35.52 14.01 -9.19
CA THR A 995 34.72 13.02 -9.92
C THR A 995 34.28 13.54 -11.29
N VAL A 996 34.61 12.80 -12.35
CA VAL A 996 34.12 13.04 -13.72
C VAL A 996 33.47 11.79 -14.29
N GLN A 997 32.25 11.91 -14.79
CA GLN A 997 31.54 10.82 -15.46
C GLN A 997 30.92 11.32 -16.76
N LEU A 998 31.54 11.00 -17.89
CA LEU A 998 31.06 11.34 -19.23
C LEU A 998 30.63 10.06 -19.93
N TRP A 999 29.38 9.99 -20.40
CA TRP A 999 28.87 8.78 -21.04
C TRP A 999 27.97 9.11 -22.23
N GLY A 1000 28.26 8.58 -23.42
CA GLY A 1000 27.31 8.65 -24.54
C GLY A 1000 27.22 10.06 -25.08
N LEU A 1001 28.39 10.64 -25.39
CA LEU A 1001 28.55 12.00 -25.92
C LEU A 1001 29.26 11.91 -27.28
N PRO A 1002 28.57 11.44 -28.34
CA PRO A 1002 29.17 11.05 -29.62
C PRO A 1002 29.85 12.21 -30.36
N LYS A 1003 29.45 13.46 -30.10
CA LYS A 1003 30.01 14.66 -30.74
C LYS A 1003 31.05 15.40 -29.89
N LEU A 1004 31.29 15.00 -28.65
CA LEU A 1004 32.16 15.73 -27.74
C LEU A 1004 33.62 15.66 -28.23
N VAL A 1005 34.21 16.80 -28.59
CA VAL A 1005 35.58 16.90 -29.16
C VAL A 1005 36.62 17.29 -28.11
N SER A 1006 36.25 18.16 -27.17
CA SER A 1006 37.14 18.70 -26.14
C SER A 1006 36.37 18.99 -24.86
N ILE A 1007 37.05 18.82 -23.72
CA ILE A 1007 36.55 19.27 -22.42
C ILE A 1007 36.65 20.81 -22.32
N GLY A 1008 37.65 21.43 -22.96
CA GLY A 1008 37.87 22.88 -22.93
C GLY A 1008 38.70 23.37 -21.72
N THR A 1009 39.27 22.46 -20.92
CA THR A 1009 40.14 22.78 -19.79
C THR A 1009 41.03 21.59 -19.41
N THR A 1010 42.14 21.85 -18.72
CA THR A 1010 42.98 20.80 -18.11
C THR A 1010 42.29 20.20 -16.88
N LEU A 1011 42.33 18.86 -16.78
CA LEU A 1011 41.76 18.11 -15.66
C LEU A 1011 42.83 17.91 -14.58
N PRO A 1012 42.53 18.08 -13.28
CA PRO A 1012 43.43 17.68 -12.19
C PRO A 1012 43.47 16.13 -12.05
N PRO A 1013 44.32 15.57 -11.17
CA PRO A 1013 44.25 14.16 -10.79
C PRO A 1013 42.90 13.81 -10.16
N LEU A 1014 42.03 13.12 -10.90
CA LEU A 1014 40.68 12.75 -10.47
C LEU A 1014 40.71 11.48 -9.59
N ARG A 1015 39.99 11.44 -8.45
CA ARG A 1015 39.77 10.18 -7.71
C ARG A 1015 38.87 9.21 -8.46
N LYS A 1016 37.90 9.72 -9.22
CA LYS A 1016 36.94 8.89 -9.95
C LYS A 1016 36.66 9.46 -11.34
N SER A 1017 37.17 8.81 -12.37
CA SER A 1017 36.93 9.19 -13.76
C SER A 1017 36.29 8.03 -14.53
N ILE A 1018 35.18 8.29 -15.21
CA ILE A 1018 34.50 7.34 -16.09
C ILE A 1018 34.19 8.09 -17.39
N ILE A 1019 34.87 7.77 -18.48
CA ILE A 1019 34.60 8.34 -19.80
C ILE A 1019 34.30 7.17 -20.74
N ARG A 1020 33.06 7.09 -21.23
CA ARG A 1020 32.56 6.01 -22.09
C ARG A 1020 31.77 6.58 -23.26
N ASP A 1021 31.86 5.95 -24.42
CA ASP A 1021 31.11 6.34 -25.62
C ASP A 1021 31.24 7.83 -26.01
N CYS A 1022 32.46 8.38 -25.86
CA CYS A 1022 32.86 9.73 -26.27
C CYS A 1022 33.97 9.68 -27.36
N PRO A 1023 33.69 9.15 -28.56
CA PRO A 1023 34.71 8.74 -29.55
C PRO A 1023 35.55 9.87 -30.14
N LYS A 1024 35.10 11.13 -30.04
CA LYS A 1024 35.81 12.30 -30.59
C LYS A 1024 36.61 13.08 -29.54
N LEU A 1025 36.50 12.70 -28.26
CA LEU A 1025 37.07 13.47 -27.17
C LEU A 1025 38.59 13.29 -27.12
N THR A 1026 39.32 14.39 -27.30
CA THR A 1026 40.78 14.43 -27.12
C THR A 1026 41.09 15.00 -25.74
N ILE A 1027 41.63 14.16 -24.85
CA ILE A 1027 42.03 14.57 -23.50
C ILE A 1027 43.51 14.96 -23.56
N PRO A 1028 43.91 16.19 -23.19
CA PRO A 1028 45.32 16.53 -23.08
C PRO A 1028 45.94 15.65 -21.99
N MET A 1029 46.90 14.80 -22.35
CA MET A 1029 47.63 13.98 -21.38
C MET A 1029 48.54 14.90 -20.55
N SER A 1030 48.25 15.06 -19.27
CA SER A 1030 49.18 15.50 -18.24
C SER A 1030 49.64 14.31 -17.40
#